data_AF-A0A928T7J1-F1
#
_entry.id   AF-A0A928T7J1-F1
#
_cell.length_a   1.000
_cell.length_b   1.000
_cell.length_c   1.000
_cell.angle_alpha   90.00
_cell.angle_beta   90.00
_cell.angle_gamma   90.00
#
_symmetry.space_group_name_H-M   'P 1'
#
loop_
_entity.id
_entity.type
_entity.pdbx_description
1 polymer ?
#
loop_
_entity_poly.entity_id
_entity_poly.type
_entity_poly.pdbx_seq_one_letter_code
_entity_poly.pdbx_strand_id
1 'polypeptide(L)'
;MKPNEQRGARSMARRMISALLALGLAGLAQGFDGFGTRERLHAPQGPLAEEALRKLAESAAPLERDLLDKHMTGVLKKMNLTTDERAALEREAEKTIDEAVEAWKKRVAACLRPILPKYGNDNSQAARVGLWKKEQLVPEYLVTGWTMPEWMPRWEKAVETHLGAERAATWKKAREANRAAFLPRIEKVLEKWAETGRRRMEETLRADMPVLRQAAKLDMKGEAEMMFAAKKLVDAHARTETAAGREMLLNAPDSTIELFLNGRTLNSRFLQPGKDELDKAWRAALAPLVGADALAAMDKAREEKKALLDEKMAVVLQRSEQHARSEMERQLKAEADGLVSALALDEKRRKELDALSGRVLEAAMEDVTRKLEESLQSRTVFSDSMILSAGGMERATEHEVWTTGLAELFSAEELQRVKDLVTGRQTRRQTALARVALAEADRVLGLTAAQRARLEPLVARQMGDAFITEDTERYWRIEPHQLMLKAAGVPAAEVEDLFDEEQMRLWKNPPRASGSTTSSSRPSPVAVRDEDAGDVTELPDIDAEISRHLHDRAQKARAQALEHMSFQVADARRQLRLTPEAARRLTTAAKGAVEAAMAAWRDNMDRWAHDNMRHATPRTVKAFVANLGNGGYTLRADEAPRQPLWTQALDALLSPGQRAAWKKITEEREDYRVGAMAVMTTLELDRRRKLNGDQFARIEKLVASVIREHLPDIERSRSSSPWHLSYYSCLMPLAGVEEKALRAILTAKQWQDYQQNDMDDAQRYWQSVEMWRKMRLNPEEFIR
;
A
#
# COMPACT_ATOMS: atom_id res chain seq x y z
N MET A 1 -66.60 15.76 28.00
CA MET A 1 -65.92 14.45 28.16
C MET A 1 -64.45 14.71 28.42
N LYS A 2 -63.85 14.06 29.43
CA LYS A 2 -62.54 14.45 29.98
C LYS A 2 -61.37 13.89 29.14
N PRO A 3 -60.22 14.60 29.04
CA PRO A 3 -59.06 14.22 28.21
C PRO A 3 -58.45 12.83 28.51
N ASN A 4 -58.72 12.25 29.67
CA ASN A 4 -58.19 10.94 30.06
C ASN A 4 -58.89 9.75 29.39
N GLU A 5 -60.15 9.88 28.96
CA GLU A 5 -60.85 8.79 28.25
C GLU A 5 -60.37 8.64 26.80
N GLN A 6 -59.93 9.73 26.17
CA GLN A 6 -59.35 9.70 24.82
C GLN A 6 -57.95 9.07 24.76
N ARG A 7 -57.16 9.13 25.85
CA ARG A 7 -55.85 8.44 25.92
C ARG A 7 -56.00 6.93 26.07
N GLY A 8 -56.99 6.48 26.84
CA GLY A 8 -57.31 5.05 26.98
C GLY A 8 -57.79 4.42 25.67
N ALA A 9 -58.72 5.09 24.97
CA ALA A 9 -59.26 4.63 23.69
C ALA A 9 -58.20 4.59 22.57
N ARG A 10 -57.28 5.57 22.50
CA ARG A 10 -56.18 5.59 21.53
C ARG A 10 -55.10 4.55 21.80
N SER A 11 -54.84 4.24 23.08
CA SER A 11 -53.92 3.16 23.48
C SER A 11 -54.48 1.79 23.13
N MET A 12 -55.78 1.57 23.38
CA MET A 12 -56.46 0.31 23.09
C MET A 12 -56.65 0.10 21.57
N ALA A 13 -56.99 1.16 20.81
CA ALA A 13 -57.03 1.11 19.35
C ALA A 13 -55.65 0.84 18.73
N ARG A 14 -54.57 1.41 19.27
CA ARG A 14 -53.19 1.08 18.82
C ARG A 14 -52.82 -0.37 19.14
N ARG A 15 -53.20 -0.91 20.29
CA ARG A 15 -52.94 -2.32 20.64
C ARG A 15 -53.77 -3.29 19.79
N MET A 16 -55.03 -2.96 19.48
CA MET A 16 -55.86 -3.74 18.57
C MET A 16 -55.38 -3.67 17.12
N ILE A 17 -54.94 -2.52 16.62
CA ILE A 17 -54.36 -2.38 15.28
C ILE A 17 -53.03 -3.14 15.19
N SER A 18 -52.18 -3.09 16.21
CA SER A 18 -50.95 -3.91 16.26
C SER A 18 -51.24 -5.42 16.36
N ALA A 19 -52.30 -5.83 17.07
CA ALA A 19 -52.71 -7.24 17.17
C ALA A 19 -53.37 -7.74 15.88
N LEU A 20 -54.17 -6.91 15.20
CA LEU A 20 -54.79 -7.23 13.90
C LEU A 20 -53.77 -7.21 12.75
N LEU A 21 -52.74 -6.35 12.80
CA LEU A 21 -51.58 -6.43 11.93
C LEU A 21 -50.78 -7.70 12.23
N ALA A 22 -50.54 -8.06 13.49
CA ALA A 22 -49.82 -9.30 13.84
C ALA A 22 -50.59 -10.58 13.41
N LEU A 23 -51.92 -10.58 13.48
CA LEU A 23 -52.78 -11.72 13.10
C LEU A 23 -53.04 -11.79 11.57
N GLY A 24 -53.11 -10.65 10.88
CA GLY A 24 -53.19 -10.60 9.41
C GLY A 24 -51.86 -10.88 8.70
N LEU A 25 -50.72 -10.59 9.36
CA LEU A 25 -49.36 -10.79 8.83
C LEU A 25 -48.78 -12.20 9.13
N ALA A 26 -49.40 -12.97 10.03
CA ALA A 26 -49.03 -14.38 10.25
C ALA A 26 -49.33 -15.28 9.02
N GLY A 27 -50.27 -14.86 8.15
CA GLY A 27 -50.61 -15.58 6.92
C GLY A 27 -49.55 -15.46 5.80
N LEU A 28 -48.64 -14.49 5.87
CA LEU A 28 -47.52 -14.33 4.92
C LEU A 28 -46.22 -14.98 5.43
N ALA A 29 -46.31 -15.83 6.47
CA ALA A 29 -45.15 -16.43 7.14
C ALA A 29 -44.74 -17.81 6.61
N GLN A 30 -45.40 -18.35 5.58
CA GLN A 30 -45.03 -19.64 4.99
C GLN A 30 -44.33 -19.43 3.64
N GLY A 31 -43.07 -19.88 3.51
CA GLY A 31 -42.49 -20.16 2.19
C GLY A 31 -41.11 -19.60 1.83
N PHE A 32 -40.28 -19.11 2.77
CA PHE A 32 -38.87 -18.83 2.45
C PHE A 32 -37.93 -19.69 3.30
N ASP A 33 -37.42 -20.77 2.72
CA ASP A 33 -36.54 -21.76 3.36
C ASP A 33 -35.07 -21.32 3.44
N GLY A 34 -34.77 -20.03 3.21
CA GLY A 34 -33.41 -19.49 3.22
C GLY A 34 -32.74 -19.47 1.84
N PHE A 35 -31.52 -18.92 1.79
CA PHE A 35 -30.69 -18.94 0.58
C PHE A 35 -29.77 -20.16 0.57
N GLY A 36 -29.56 -20.75 -0.62
CA GLY A 36 -28.66 -21.89 -0.84
C GLY A 36 -27.16 -21.51 -0.88
N THR A 37 -26.74 -20.48 -0.13
CA THR A 37 -25.40 -19.88 -0.26
C THR A 37 -24.28 -20.81 0.19
N ARG A 38 -24.56 -21.67 1.18
CA ARG A 38 -23.56 -22.56 1.78
C ARG A 38 -23.48 -23.90 1.04
N GLU A 39 -24.54 -24.30 0.35
CA GLU A 39 -24.59 -25.45 -0.55
C GLU A 39 -23.58 -25.28 -1.70
N ARG A 40 -23.29 -24.04 -2.10
CA ARG A 40 -22.24 -23.71 -3.09
C ARG A 40 -20.82 -24.00 -2.62
N LEU A 41 -20.57 -24.15 -1.31
CA LEU A 41 -19.27 -24.62 -0.82
C LEU A 41 -18.94 -26.02 -1.36
N HIS A 42 -19.97 -26.77 -1.73
CA HIS A 42 -19.86 -28.13 -2.24
C HIS A 42 -19.80 -28.20 -3.77
N ALA A 43 -20.06 -27.09 -4.49
CA ALA A 43 -20.03 -27.06 -5.94
C ALA A 43 -18.56 -27.10 -6.44
N PRO A 44 -18.12 -28.18 -7.10
CA PRO A 44 -16.75 -28.28 -7.58
C PRO A 44 -16.46 -27.21 -8.64
N GLN A 45 -15.22 -26.73 -8.68
CA GLN A 45 -14.69 -25.89 -9.75
C GLN A 45 -14.10 -26.75 -10.88
N GLY A 46 -13.55 -26.11 -11.90
CA GLY A 46 -12.86 -26.83 -12.98
C GLY A 46 -11.66 -27.64 -12.45
N PRO A 47 -11.22 -28.66 -13.21
CA PRO A 47 -10.23 -29.62 -12.75
C PRO A 47 -8.89 -28.98 -12.36
N LEU A 48 -8.47 -27.91 -13.03
CA LEU A 48 -7.20 -27.24 -12.71
C LEU A 48 -7.33 -26.41 -11.43
N ALA A 49 -8.45 -25.72 -11.24
CA ALA A 49 -8.70 -24.96 -10.03
C ALA A 49 -8.81 -25.87 -8.80
N GLU A 50 -9.51 -27.01 -8.90
CA GLU A 50 -9.60 -27.98 -7.81
C GLU A 50 -8.24 -28.60 -7.47
N GLU A 51 -7.42 -28.92 -8.46
CA GLU A 51 -6.05 -29.41 -8.24
C GLU A 51 -5.17 -28.35 -7.57
N ALA A 52 -5.30 -27.09 -7.96
CA ALA A 52 -4.58 -25.98 -7.32
C ALA A 52 -5.02 -25.78 -5.85
N LEU A 53 -6.33 -25.85 -5.58
CA LEU A 53 -6.88 -25.78 -4.21
C LEU A 53 -6.37 -26.94 -3.34
N ARG A 54 -6.32 -28.16 -3.89
CA ARG A 54 -5.77 -29.34 -3.21
C ARG A 54 -4.30 -29.11 -2.84
N LYS A 55 -3.46 -28.70 -3.80
CA LYS A 55 -2.04 -28.39 -3.57
C LYS A 55 -1.84 -27.30 -2.53
N LEU A 56 -2.65 -26.24 -2.57
CA LEU A 56 -2.58 -25.18 -1.57
C LEU A 56 -2.88 -25.72 -0.16
N ALA A 57 -3.96 -26.48 0.00
CA ALA A 57 -4.33 -27.10 1.27
C ALA A 57 -3.24 -28.05 1.80
N GLU A 58 -2.65 -28.86 0.92
CA GLU A 58 -1.52 -29.75 1.26
C GLU A 58 -0.30 -28.96 1.71
N SER A 59 0.04 -27.87 1.01
CA SER A 59 1.19 -27.02 1.35
C SER A 59 1.01 -26.24 2.66
N ALA A 60 -0.24 -25.96 3.04
CA ALA A 60 -0.60 -25.23 4.25
C ALA A 60 -0.78 -26.14 5.48
N ALA A 61 -1.01 -27.45 5.28
CA ALA A 61 -1.22 -28.41 6.35
C ALA A 61 -0.14 -28.43 7.45
N PRO A 62 1.18 -28.28 7.14
CA PRO A 62 2.20 -28.20 8.19
C PRO A 62 2.05 -26.98 9.11
N LEU A 63 1.57 -25.85 8.57
CA LEU A 63 1.33 -24.63 9.36
C LEU A 63 0.09 -24.77 10.25
N GLU A 64 -0.97 -25.40 9.72
CA GLU A 64 -2.17 -25.73 10.51
C GLU A 64 -1.82 -26.69 11.65
N ARG A 65 -0.99 -27.71 11.37
CA ARG A 65 -0.49 -28.64 12.39
C ARG A 65 0.24 -27.90 13.51
N ASP A 66 1.18 -27.01 13.18
CA ASP A 66 1.93 -26.22 14.16
C ASP A 66 1.01 -25.32 15.01
N LEU A 67 -0.01 -24.72 14.39
CA LEU A 67 -1.02 -23.93 15.11
C LEU A 67 -1.81 -24.78 16.11
N LEU A 68 -2.26 -25.96 15.69
CA LEU A 68 -3.00 -26.90 16.54
C LEU A 68 -2.15 -27.51 17.64
N ASP A 69 -0.87 -27.79 17.37
CA ASP A 69 0.08 -28.27 18.37
C ASP A 69 0.30 -27.25 19.49
N LYS A 70 0.49 -25.97 19.12
CA LYS A 70 0.57 -24.85 20.09
C LYS A 70 -0.71 -24.73 20.91
N HIS A 71 -1.87 -24.88 20.28
CA HIS A 71 -3.17 -24.86 20.97
C HIS A 71 -3.26 -25.99 21.99
N MET A 72 -3.02 -27.24 21.57
CA MET A 72 -3.12 -28.42 22.44
C MET A 72 -2.09 -28.40 23.56
N THR A 73 -0.89 -27.88 23.31
CA THR A 73 0.10 -27.60 24.37
C THR A 73 -0.45 -26.62 25.41
N GLY A 74 -1.17 -25.58 24.96
CA GLY A 74 -1.87 -24.65 25.83
C GLY A 74 -2.98 -25.31 26.65
N VAL A 75 -3.77 -26.20 26.04
CA VAL A 75 -4.80 -27.00 26.73
C VAL A 75 -4.17 -27.85 27.83
N LEU A 76 -3.12 -28.60 27.50
CA LEU A 76 -2.39 -29.45 28.45
C LEU A 76 -1.73 -28.68 29.59
N LYS A 77 -1.31 -27.43 29.37
CA LYS A 77 -0.77 -26.55 30.43
C LYS A 77 -1.84 -26.10 31.42
N LYS A 78 -3.09 -25.95 30.97
CA LYS A 78 -4.23 -25.58 31.84
C LYS A 78 -4.75 -26.77 32.67
N MET A 79 -4.33 -27.99 32.35
CA MET A 79 -4.69 -29.21 33.07
C MET A 79 -3.68 -29.48 34.20
N ASN A 80 -4.18 -29.80 35.40
CA ASN A 80 -3.34 -30.27 36.50
C ASN A 80 -2.98 -31.75 36.24
N LEU A 81 -1.80 -32.03 35.68
CA LEU A 81 -1.39 -33.36 35.20
C LEU A 81 -0.12 -33.84 35.90
N THR A 82 -0.01 -35.14 36.18
CA THR A 82 1.28 -35.78 36.49
C THR A 82 2.15 -35.92 35.24
N THR A 83 3.44 -36.25 35.41
CA THR A 83 4.37 -36.46 34.29
C THR A 83 3.89 -37.58 33.35
N ASP A 84 3.41 -38.69 33.89
CA ASP A 84 2.95 -39.85 33.10
C ASP A 84 1.64 -39.54 32.38
N GLU A 85 0.70 -38.86 33.05
CA GLU A 85 -0.56 -38.41 32.44
C GLU A 85 -0.31 -37.41 31.30
N ARG A 86 0.62 -36.47 31.50
CA ARG A 86 1.03 -35.51 30.49
C ARG A 86 1.62 -36.23 29.27
N ALA A 87 2.57 -37.13 29.48
CA ALA A 87 3.19 -37.88 28.39
C ALA A 87 2.19 -38.77 27.62
N ALA A 88 1.18 -39.31 28.30
CA ALA A 88 0.12 -40.10 27.65
C ALA A 88 -0.83 -39.21 26.83
N LEU A 89 -1.27 -38.08 27.38
CA LEU A 89 -2.15 -37.15 26.68
C LEU A 89 -1.44 -36.40 25.55
N GLU A 90 -0.13 -36.14 25.63
CA GLU A 90 0.66 -35.58 24.52
C GLU A 90 0.65 -36.52 23.30
N ARG A 91 0.78 -37.84 23.51
CA ARG A 91 0.69 -38.83 22.41
C ARG A 91 -0.70 -38.92 21.80
N GLU A 92 -1.76 -38.77 22.59
CA GLU A 92 -3.13 -38.74 22.06
C GLU A 92 -3.46 -37.40 21.40
N ALA A 93 -2.86 -36.30 21.85
CA ALA A 93 -2.98 -34.98 21.22
C ALA A 93 -2.41 -35.03 19.81
N GLU A 94 -1.21 -35.62 19.61
CA GLU A 94 -0.58 -35.76 18.29
C GLU A 94 -1.51 -36.49 17.31
N LYS A 95 -2.05 -37.65 17.69
CA LYS A 95 -2.98 -38.41 16.83
C LYS A 95 -4.27 -37.66 16.53
N THR A 96 -4.77 -36.88 17.49
CA THR A 96 -5.99 -36.09 17.31
C THR A 96 -5.74 -34.88 16.40
N ILE A 97 -4.55 -34.27 16.50
CA ILE A 97 -4.12 -33.20 15.59
C ILE A 97 -4.02 -33.72 14.16
N ASP A 98 -3.43 -34.90 13.94
CA ASP A 98 -3.34 -35.52 12.61
C ASP A 98 -4.73 -35.67 11.97
N GLU A 99 -5.67 -36.23 12.73
CA GLU A 99 -7.05 -36.45 12.29
C GLU A 99 -7.75 -35.11 11.98
N ALA A 100 -7.55 -34.09 12.81
CA ALA A 100 -8.12 -32.76 12.61
C ALA A 100 -7.54 -32.07 11.37
N VAL A 101 -6.24 -32.18 11.11
CA VAL A 101 -5.58 -31.59 9.92
C VAL A 101 -6.11 -32.25 8.64
N GLU A 102 -6.31 -33.57 8.62
CA GLU A 102 -6.92 -34.26 7.47
C GLU A 102 -8.36 -33.79 7.20
N ALA A 103 -9.15 -33.58 8.25
CA ALA A 103 -10.49 -33.02 8.13
C ALA A 103 -10.45 -31.56 7.63
N TRP A 104 -9.53 -30.75 8.16
CA TRP A 104 -9.34 -29.35 7.78
C TRP A 104 -8.97 -29.19 6.30
N LYS A 105 -8.03 -29.99 5.77
CA LYS A 105 -7.61 -29.94 4.35
C LYS A 105 -8.79 -30.07 3.38
N LYS A 106 -9.74 -30.96 3.68
CA LYS A 106 -10.94 -31.16 2.86
C LYS A 106 -11.88 -29.97 2.91
N ARG A 107 -11.95 -29.27 4.04
CA ARG A 107 -12.87 -28.17 4.30
C ARG A 107 -12.34 -26.83 3.86
N VAL A 108 -11.03 -26.59 3.95
CA VAL A 108 -10.42 -25.32 3.52
C VAL A 108 -10.60 -25.11 2.01
N ALA A 109 -10.43 -26.16 1.19
CA ALA A 109 -10.69 -26.11 -0.24
C ALA A 109 -12.15 -25.70 -0.52
N ALA A 110 -13.12 -26.33 0.15
CA ALA A 110 -14.54 -26.01 0.02
C ALA A 110 -14.87 -24.55 0.41
N CYS A 111 -14.23 -24.02 1.45
CA CYS A 111 -14.42 -22.64 1.89
C CYS A 111 -13.87 -21.60 0.90
N LEU A 112 -12.92 -21.98 0.05
CA LEU A 112 -12.29 -21.10 -0.92
C LEU A 112 -12.98 -21.10 -2.30
N ARG A 113 -13.72 -22.16 -2.65
CA ARG A 113 -14.43 -22.29 -3.94
C ARG A 113 -15.31 -21.09 -4.31
N PRO A 114 -16.13 -20.51 -3.40
CA PRO A 114 -17.01 -19.39 -3.76
C PRO A 114 -16.27 -18.12 -4.20
N ILE A 115 -14.95 -18.04 -3.99
CA ILE A 115 -14.13 -16.91 -4.38
C ILE A 115 -13.70 -17.00 -5.85
N LEU A 116 -13.66 -18.21 -6.42
CA LEU A 116 -13.03 -18.47 -7.71
C LEU A 116 -13.82 -18.02 -8.94
N PRO A 117 -15.17 -18.13 -9.00
CA PRO A 117 -15.93 -17.79 -10.21
C PRO A 117 -15.70 -16.38 -10.76
N LYS A 118 -15.31 -15.42 -9.92
CA LYS A 118 -15.01 -14.04 -10.36
C LYS A 118 -13.73 -13.89 -11.18
N TYR A 119 -12.91 -14.95 -11.30
CA TYR A 119 -11.65 -14.92 -12.05
C TYR A 119 -11.78 -15.59 -13.43
N GLY A 120 -13.00 -15.76 -13.95
CA GLY A 120 -13.22 -16.27 -15.29
C GLY A 120 -13.03 -17.79 -15.40
N ASN A 121 -12.24 -18.22 -16.38
CA ASN A 121 -12.04 -19.63 -16.74
C ASN A 121 -11.16 -20.42 -15.76
N ASP A 122 -11.15 -21.75 -15.89
CA ASP A 122 -10.46 -22.69 -14.99
C ASP A 122 -8.95 -22.41 -14.85
N ASN A 123 -8.27 -22.05 -15.96
CA ASN A 123 -6.85 -21.67 -15.94
C ASN A 123 -6.59 -20.44 -15.06
N SER A 124 -7.42 -19.41 -15.23
CA SER A 124 -7.29 -18.14 -14.51
C SER A 124 -7.61 -18.32 -13.01
N GLN A 125 -8.57 -19.18 -12.70
CA GLN A 125 -8.87 -19.60 -11.33
C GLN A 125 -7.68 -20.33 -10.69
N ALA A 126 -7.10 -21.31 -11.38
CA ALA A 126 -5.94 -22.07 -10.90
C ALA A 126 -4.71 -21.16 -10.68
N ALA A 127 -4.41 -20.28 -11.64
CA ALA A 127 -3.33 -19.30 -11.51
C ALA A 127 -3.55 -18.39 -10.30
N ARG A 128 -4.80 -17.99 -10.04
CA ARG A 128 -5.12 -17.15 -8.90
C ARG A 128 -4.95 -17.86 -7.56
N VAL A 129 -5.29 -19.14 -7.47
CA VAL A 129 -5.03 -19.96 -6.28
C VAL A 129 -3.52 -20.03 -6.01
N GLY A 130 -2.69 -20.14 -7.07
CA GLY A 130 -1.22 -20.12 -6.95
C GLY A 130 -0.63 -18.84 -6.34
N LEU A 131 -1.37 -17.73 -6.34
CA LEU A 131 -0.95 -16.46 -5.74
C LEU A 131 -1.32 -16.34 -4.25
N TRP A 132 -2.09 -17.28 -3.69
CA TRP A 132 -2.48 -17.22 -2.28
C TRP A 132 -1.34 -17.70 -1.39
N LYS A 133 -1.04 -16.90 -0.35
CA LYS A 133 0.02 -17.19 0.61
C LYS A 133 -0.49 -18.12 1.70
N LYS A 134 0.13 -19.29 1.84
CA LYS A 134 -0.21 -20.27 2.88
C LYS A 134 -0.05 -19.72 4.29
N GLU A 135 0.88 -18.79 4.50
CA GLU A 135 1.13 -18.10 5.77
C GLU A 135 -0.02 -17.18 6.19
N GLN A 136 -0.82 -16.71 5.23
CA GLN A 136 -2.03 -15.93 5.49
C GLN A 136 -3.26 -16.82 5.61
N LEU A 137 -3.28 -17.95 4.89
CA LEU A 137 -4.43 -18.86 4.87
C LEU A 137 -4.74 -19.46 6.25
N VAL A 138 -3.72 -19.96 6.96
CA VAL A 138 -3.90 -20.67 8.24
C VAL A 138 -4.36 -19.76 9.40
N PRO A 139 -3.69 -18.64 9.72
CA PRO A 139 -4.11 -17.81 10.85
C PRO A 139 -5.27 -16.87 10.54
N GLU A 140 -5.58 -16.59 9.27
CA GLU A 140 -6.56 -15.55 8.91
C GLU A 140 -7.83 -16.09 8.23
N TYR A 141 -7.85 -17.34 7.78
CA TYR A 141 -8.98 -17.91 7.05
C TYR A 141 -9.70 -19.01 7.85
N LEU A 142 -10.89 -18.68 8.36
CA LEU A 142 -11.69 -19.61 9.15
C LEU A 142 -12.43 -20.61 8.26
N VAL A 143 -12.48 -21.86 8.71
CA VAL A 143 -13.05 -23.00 7.99
C VAL A 143 -14.32 -23.48 8.69
N THR A 144 -15.39 -23.74 7.93
CA THR A 144 -16.66 -24.30 8.46
C THR A 144 -16.73 -25.82 8.40
N GLY A 145 -17.51 -26.42 9.29
CA GLY A 145 -17.83 -27.84 9.23
C GLY A 145 -16.65 -28.76 9.56
N TRP A 146 -15.73 -28.29 10.42
CA TRP A 146 -14.63 -29.07 10.98
C TRP A 146 -14.61 -28.90 12.51
N THR A 147 -13.90 -29.79 13.20
CA THR A 147 -13.88 -29.85 14.67
C THR A 147 -12.44 -29.74 15.15
N MET A 148 -12.19 -28.81 16.08
CA MET A 148 -10.89 -28.67 16.73
C MET A 148 -10.51 -29.92 17.54
N PRO A 149 -9.21 -30.26 17.65
CA PRO A 149 -8.75 -31.47 18.34
C PRO A 149 -9.33 -31.64 19.74
N GLU A 150 -9.37 -30.57 20.54
CA GLU A 150 -9.87 -30.63 21.91
C GLU A 150 -11.37 -30.96 22.05
N TRP A 151 -12.15 -30.86 20.96
CA TRP A 151 -13.59 -31.15 20.88
C TRP A 151 -13.88 -32.47 20.17
N MET A 152 -12.85 -33.20 19.73
CA MET A 152 -13.03 -34.48 19.06
C MET A 152 -13.37 -35.58 20.07
N PRO A 153 -14.28 -36.52 19.74
CA PRO A 153 -14.63 -37.64 20.62
C PRO A 153 -13.40 -38.47 21.05
N ARG A 154 -12.39 -38.57 20.17
CA ARG A 154 -11.12 -39.23 20.47
C ARG A 154 -10.40 -38.60 21.67
N TRP A 155 -10.29 -37.27 21.66
CA TRP A 155 -9.64 -36.53 22.74
C TRP A 155 -10.42 -36.62 24.05
N GLU A 156 -11.74 -36.47 23.99
CA GLU A 156 -12.59 -36.59 25.20
C GLU A 156 -12.41 -37.96 25.86
N LYS A 157 -12.42 -39.04 25.07
CA LYS A 157 -12.19 -40.40 25.56
C LYS A 157 -10.79 -40.57 26.16
N ALA A 158 -9.77 -39.95 25.56
CA ALA A 158 -8.39 -39.99 26.08
C ALA A 158 -8.30 -39.28 27.44
N VAL A 159 -8.92 -38.11 27.59
CA VAL A 159 -8.97 -37.37 28.86
C VAL A 159 -9.69 -38.19 29.95
N GLU A 160 -10.84 -38.80 29.63
CA GLU A 160 -11.57 -39.67 30.56
C GLU A 160 -10.75 -40.88 30.99
N THR A 161 -10.05 -41.51 30.05
CA THR A 161 -9.23 -42.70 30.30
C THR A 161 -8.05 -42.40 31.21
N HIS A 162 -7.36 -41.27 30.99
CA HIS A 162 -6.12 -40.95 31.69
C HIS A 162 -6.32 -40.17 32.99
N LEU A 163 -7.40 -39.39 33.13
CA LEU A 163 -7.63 -38.55 34.33
C LEU A 163 -8.71 -39.09 35.26
N GLY A 164 -9.52 -40.05 34.80
CA GLY A 164 -10.71 -40.53 35.50
C GLY A 164 -11.89 -39.57 35.39
N ALA A 165 -13.09 -40.09 35.69
CA ALA A 165 -14.36 -39.41 35.42
C ALA A 165 -14.50 -38.03 36.08
N GLU A 166 -14.04 -37.87 37.33
CA GLU A 166 -14.21 -36.62 38.09
C GLU A 166 -13.35 -35.47 37.54
N ARG A 167 -12.07 -35.73 37.26
CA ARG A 167 -11.15 -34.73 36.68
C ARG A 167 -11.49 -34.44 35.23
N ALA A 168 -11.93 -35.44 34.46
CA ALA A 168 -12.42 -35.24 33.10
C ALA A 168 -13.68 -34.37 33.07
N ALA A 169 -14.65 -34.58 33.98
CA ALA A 169 -15.83 -33.73 34.11
C ALA A 169 -15.47 -32.28 34.49
N THR A 170 -14.49 -32.11 35.38
CA THR A 170 -13.97 -30.79 35.76
C THR A 170 -13.33 -30.06 34.58
N TRP A 171 -12.49 -30.74 33.80
CA TRP A 171 -11.91 -30.21 32.57
C TRP A 171 -12.98 -29.84 31.54
N LYS A 172 -13.98 -30.71 31.31
CA LYS A 172 -15.06 -30.47 30.37
C LYS A 172 -15.86 -29.22 30.74
N LYS A 173 -16.20 -29.06 32.02
CA LYS A 173 -16.86 -27.86 32.55
C LYS A 173 -16.01 -26.60 32.36
N ALA A 174 -14.71 -26.68 32.62
CA ALA A 174 -13.79 -25.55 32.41
C ALA A 174 -13.66 -25.16 30.92
N ARG A 175 -13.60 -26.16 30.02
CA ARG A 175 -13.58 -25.97 28.57
C ARG A 175 -14.87 -25.30 28.07
N GLU A 176 -16.02 -25.77 28.52
CA GLU A 176 -17.33 -25.17 28.20
C GLU A 176 -17.45 -23.74 28.74
N ALA A 177 -16.97 -23.48 29.96
CA ALA A 177 -16.95 -22.13 30.53
C ALA A 177 -16.02 -21.18 29.74
N ASN A 178 -14.85 -21.64 29.30
CA ASN A 178 -13.94 -20.85 28.46
C ASN A 178 -14.60 -20.50 27.11
N ARG A 179 -15.25 -21.47 26.47
CA ARG A 179 -16.01 -21.25 25.23
C ARG A 179 -17.16 -20.25 25.43
N ALA A 180 -17.87 -20.35 26.55
CA ALA A 180 -18.95 -19.43 26.89
C ALA A 180 -18.45 -17.99 27.14
N ALA A 181 -17.25 -17.83 27.71
CA ALA A 181 -16.66 -16.52 27.97
C ALA A 181 -16.32 -15.74 26.68
N PHE A 182 -16.02 -16.44 25.58
CA PHE A 182 -15.78 -15.80 24.29
C PHE A 182 -17.07 -15.35 23.58
N LEU A 183 -18.23 -15.95 23.88
CA LEU A 183 -19.48 -15.72 23.13
C LEU A 183 -19.86 -14.23 23.03
N PRO A 184 -19.94 -13.43 24.12
CA PRO A 184 -20.33 -12.03 24.01
C PRO A 184 -19.36 -11.20 23.15
N ARG A 185 -18.06 -11.54 23.19
CA ARG A 185 -17.01 -10.87 22.42
C ARG A 185 -17.09 -11.25 20.94
N ILE A 186 -17.33 -12.54 20.65
CA ILE A 186 -17.57 -13.06 19.29
C ILE A 186 -18.80 -12.41 18.66
N GLU A 187 -19.92 -12.31 19.40
CA GLU A 187 -21.14 -11.66 18.89
C GLU A 187 -20.88 -10.22 18.44
N LYS A 188 -20.09 -9.46 19.20
CA LYS A 188 -19.73 -8.07 18.84
C LYS A 188 -18.91 -7.99 17.54
N VAL A 189 -18.03 -8.96 17.28
CA VAL A 189 -17.28 -9.04 16.02
C VAL A 189 -18.20 -9.42 14.87
N LEU A 190 -19.08 -10.40 15.09
CA LEU A 190 -20.02 -10.87 14.08
C LEU A 190 -21.08 -9.83 13.74
N GLU A 191 -21.50 -8.98 14.67
CA GLU A 191 -22.43 -7.88 14.41
C GLU A 191 -21.85 -6.92 13.35
N LYS A 192 -20.60 -6.48 13.54
CA LYS A 192 -19.90 -5.61 12.56
C LYS A 192 -19.69 -6.29 11.22
N TRP A 193 -19.33 -7.58 11.24
CA TRP A 193 -19.13 -8.38 10.04
C TRP A 193 -20.44 -8.56 9.25
N ALA A 194 -21.53 -8.89 9.95
CA ALA A 194 -22.86 -9.00 9.38
C ALA A 194 -23.37 -7.66 8.84
N GLU A 195 -23.16 -6.53 9.54
CA GLU A 195 -23.54 -5.20 9.07
C GLU A 195 -22.93 -4.87 7.69
N THR A 196 -21.66 -5.25 7.49
CA THR A 196 -20.96 -5.06 6.21
C THR A 196 -21.60 -5.87 5.09
N GLY A 197 -21.99 -7.12 5.37
CA GLY A 197 -22.70 -7.98 4.42
C GLY A 197 -24.11 -7.49 4.10
N ARG A 198 -24.84 -7.04 5.13
CA ARG A 198 -26.20 -6.50 5.05
C ARG A 198 -26.26 -5.27 4.15
N ARG A 199 -25.37 -4.30 4.34
CA ARG A 199 -25.38 -3.03 3.61
C ARG A 199 -25.41 -3.23 2.09
N ARG A 200 -24.58 -4.14 1.57
CA ARG A 200 -24.52 -4.43 0.13
C ARG A 200 -25.80 -5.07 -0.42
N MET A 201 -26.42 -5.97 0.35
CA MET A 201 -27.71 -6.55 -0.04
C MET A 201 -28.83 -5.51 0.02
N GLU A 202 -28.86 -4.68 1.07
CA GLU A 202 -29.82 -3.58 1.21
C GLU A 202 -29.69 -2.57 0.06
N GLU A 203 -28.47 -2.20 -0.34
CA GLU A 203 -28.21 -1.34 -1.51
C GLU A 203 -28.75 -1.95 -2.80
N THR A 204 -28.53 -3.25 -3.00
CA THR A 204 -29.02 -3.98 -4.18
C THR A 204 -30.54 -3.96 -4.26
N LEU A 205 -31.24 -4.29 -3.16
CA LEU A 205 -32.70 -4.34 -3.11
C LEU A 205 -33.34 -2.94 -3.17
N ARG A 206 -32.69 -1.92 -2.58
CA ARG A 206 -33.17 -0.53 -2.62
C ARG A 206 -33.11 0.10 -4.01
N ALA A 207 -32.22 -0.40 -4.88
CA ALA A 207 -32.07 0.15 -6.22
C ALA A 207 -33.36 0.05 -7.06
N ASP A 208 -34.23 -0.94 -6.79
CA ASP A 208 -35.47 -1.16 -7.52
C ASP A 208 -36.66 -0.36 -6.98
N MET A 209 -36.59 0.08 -5.71
CA MET A 209 -37.73 0.66 -4.99
C MET A 209 -38.32 1.93 -5.63
N PRO A 210 -37.53 2.87 -6.20
CA PRO A 210 -38.09 4.05 -6.86
C PRO A 210 -38.96 3.70 -8.08
N VAL A 211 -38.51 2.75 -8.90
CA VAL A 211 -39.24 2.29 -10.09
C VAL A 211 -40.53 1.58 -9.67
N LEU A 212 -40.43 0.69 -8.68
CA LEU A 212 -41.59 -0.04 -8.15
C LEU A 212 -42.64 0.89 -7.54
N ARG A 213 -42.20 1.88 -6.76
CA ARG A 213 -43.10 2.90 -6.19
C ARG A 213 -43.87 3.65 -7.27
N GLN A 214 -43.19 4.06 -8.34
CA GLN A 214 -43.83 4.77 -9.45
C GLN A 214 -44.78 3.87 -10.24
N ALA A 215 -44.37 2.64 -10.56
CA ALA A 215 -45.13 1.71 -11.38
C ALA A 215 -46.39 1.17 -10.67
N ALA A 216 -46.28 0.81 -9.39
CA ALA A 216 -47.41 0.32 -8.58
C ALA A 216 -48.22 1.45 -7.92
N LYS A 217 -47.86 2.72 -8.14
CA LYS A 217 -48.51 3.90 -7.51
C LYS A 217 -48.61 3.75 -5.99
N LEU A 218 -47.55 3.26 -5.36
CA LEU A 218 -47.55 2.98 -3.93
C LEU A 218 -47.59 4.28 -3.13
N ASP A 219 -48.43 4.30 -2.10
CA ASP A 219 -48.42 5.33 -1.09
C ASP A 219 -47.28 5.10 -0.07
N MET A 220 -47.16 5.98 0.93
CA MET A 220 -46.12 5.85 1.96
C MET A 220 -46.23 4.53 2.74
N LYS A 221 -47.42 3.93 2.82
CA LYS A 221 -47.63 2.65 3.51
C LYS A 221 -47.07 1.50 2.66
N GLY A 222 -47.36 1.46 1.36
CA GLY A 222 -46.79 0.48 0.43
C GLY A 222 -45.26 0.56 0.33
N GLU A 223 -44.70 1.78 0.37
CA GLU A 223 -43.24 1.97 0.43
C GLU A 223 -42.62 1.42 1.72
N ALA A 224 -43.27 1.63 2.86
CA ALA A 224 -42.84 1.05 4.14
C ALA A 224 -42.92 -0.49 4.14
N GLU A 225 -43.95 -1.06 3.50
CA GLU A 225 -44.11 -2.51 3.35
C GLU A 225 -43.01 -3.13 2.45
N MET A 226 -42.62 -2.46 1.35
CA MET A 226 -41.46 -2.87 0.54
C MET A 226 -40.15 -2.82 1.33
N MET A 227 -39.90 -1.73 2.07
CA MET A 227 -38.71 -1.58 2.92
C MET A 227 -38.67 -2.67 4.00
N PHE A 228 -39.82 -3.02 4.57
CA PHE A 228 -39.94 -4.10 5.53
C PHE A 228 -39.66 -5.47 4.91
N ALA A 229 -40.16 -5.74 3.69
CA ALA A 229 -39.88 -6.97 2.95
C ALA A 229 -38.38 -7.13 2.64
N ALA A 230 -37.72 -6.05 2.17
CA ALA A 230 -36.28 -6.04 1.93
C ALA A 230 -35.49 -6.31 3.21
N LYS A 231 -35.84 -5.61 4.31
CA LYS A 231 -35.22 -5.81 5.62
C LYS A 231 -35.41 -7.25 6.12
N LYS A 232 -36.60 -7.86 5.92
CA LYS A 232 -36.87 -9.23 6.34
C LYS A 232 -35.98 -10.24 5.62
N LEU A 233 -35.79 -10.10 4.30
CA LEU A 233 -34.89 -10.95 3.50
C LEU A 233 -33.43 -10.81 3.94
N VAL A 234 -32.97 -9.57 4.13
CA VAL A 234 -31.61 -9.28 4.60
C VAL A 234 -31.38 -9.82 6.02
N ASP A 235 -32.33 -9.60 6.93
CA ASP A 235 -32.27 -10.09 8.32
C ASP A 235 -32.25 -11.63 8.37
N ALA A 236 -33.03 -12.30 7.50
CA ALA A 236 -33.02 -13.76 7.40
C ALA A 236 -31.66 -14.28 6.96
N HIS A 237 -31.07 -13.72 5.90
CA HIS A 237 -29.76 -14.13 5.41
C HIS A 237 -28.63 -13.82 6.39
N ALA A 238 -28.65 -12.63 6.98
CA ALA A 238 -27.66 -12.22 7.98
C ALA A 238 -27.68 -13.13 9.20
N ARG A 239 -28.84 -13.60 9.66
CA ARG A 239 -28.92 -14.58 10.75
C ARG A 239 -28.23 -15.90 10.40
N THR A 240 -28.44 -16.41 9.18
CA THR A 240 -27.80 -17.65 8.71
C THR A 240 -26.29 -17.51 8.65
N GLU A 241 -25.79 -16.41 8.06
CA GLU A 241 -24.34 -16.18 7.97
C GLU A 241 -23.71 -15.87 9.34
N THR A 242 -24.39 -15.13 10.22
CA THR A 242 -23.93 -14.91 11.61
C THR A 242 -23.84 -16.22 12.38
N ALA A 243 -24.80 -17.14 12.21
CA ALA A 243 -24.72 -18.46 12.83
C ALA A 243 -23.51 -19.27 12.32
N ALA A 244 -23.23 -19.22 11.01
CA ALA A 244 -22.06 -19.85 10.42
C ALA A 244 -20.74 -19.20 10.89
N GLY A 245 -20.68 -17.86 10.98
CA GLY A 245 -19.52 -17.14 11.52
C GLY A 245 -19.28 -17.44 13.00
N ARG A 246 -20.35 -17.61 13.78
CA ARG A 246 -20.27 -18.07 15.18
C ARG A 246 -19.68 -19.47 15.26
N GLU A 247 -20.15 -20.41 14.43
CA GLU A 247 -19.59 -21.75 14.37
C GLU A 247 -18.10 -21.73 14.02
N MET A 248 -17.70 -20.97 12.99
CA MET A 248 -16.31 -20.80 12.58
C MET A 248 -15.41 -20.33 13.73
N LEU A 249 -15.79 -19.25 14.40
CA LEU A 249 -14.99 -18.64 15.47
C LEU A 249 -14.94 -19.52 16.72
N LEU A 250 -16.03 -20.21 17.06
CA LEU A 250 -16.05 -21.13 18.20
C LEU A 250 -15.26 -22.42 17.95
N ASN A 251 -14.92 -22.72 16.70
CA ASN A 251 -14.09 -23.86 16.30
C ASN A 251 -12.70 -23.40 15.84
N ALA A 252 -12.23 -22.24 16.29
CA ALA A 252 -10.88 -21.73 16.04
C ALA A 252 -10.03 -21.78 17.32
N PRO A 253 -8.69 -21.86 17.22
CA PRO A 253 -7.81 -21.77 18.38
C PRO A 253 -7.98 -20.45 19.15
N ASP A 254 -7.79 -20.48 20.48
CA ASP A 254 -7.93 -19.30 21.36
C ASP A 254 -7.13 -18.09 20.82
N SER A 255 -5.89 -18.33 20.36
CA SER A 255 -5.02 -17.30 19.78
C SER A 255 -5.59 -16.68 18.51
N THR A 256 -6.27 -17.48 17.70
CA THR A 256 -6.92 -17.04 16.46
C THR A 256 -8.16 -16.22 16.77
N ILE A 257 -8.98 -16.64 17.74
CA ILE A 257 -10.13 -15.87 18.24
C ILE A 257 -9.64 -14.49 18.72
N GLU A 258 -8.60 -14.44 19.54
CA GLU A 258 -8.05 -13.18 20.05
C GLU A 258 -7.53 -12.25 18.94
N LEU A 259 -6.99 -12.78 17.83
CA LEU A 259 -6.62 -11.93 16.68
C LEU A 259 -7.84 -11.17 16.14
N PHE A 260 -8.99 -11.85 15.97
CA PHE A 260 -10.23 -11.22 15.50
C PHE A 260 -10.83 -10.26 16.53
N LEU A 261 -10.76 -10.59 17.82
CA LEU A 261 -11.23 -9.71 18.88
C LEU A 261 -10.41 -8.42 18.99
N ASN A 262 -9.13 -8.43 18.61
CA ASN A 262 -8.22 -7.28 18.63
C ASN A 262 -8.23 -6.44 17.33
N GLY A 263 -9.30 -6.52 16.54
CA GLY A 263 -9.53 -5.62 15.42
C GLY A 263 -9.10 -6.16 14.06
N ARG A 264 -8.73 -7.44 13.94
CA ARG A 264 -8.63 -8.09 12.63
C ARG A 264 -10.02 -8.30 12.03
N THR A 265 -10.16 -8.05 10.74
CA THR A 265 -11.40 -8.33 10.01
C THR A 265 -11.53 -9.81 9.72
N LEU A 266 -12.74 -10.37 9.85
CA LEU A 266 -13.05 -11.72 9.40
C LEU A 266 -12.84 -11.79 7.87
N ASN A 267 -11.73 -12.39 7.43
CA ASN A 267 -11.39 -12.50 6.00
C ASN A 267 -12.20 -13.58 5.28
N SER A 268 -12.83 -14.51 6.03
CA SER A 268 -13.86 -15.38 5.48
C SER A 268 -15.05 -14.51 5.04
N ARG A 269 -15.41 -14.63 3.76
CA ARG A 269 -16.43 -13.76 3.18
C ARG A 269 -17.78 -14.09 3.79
N PHE A 270 -18.51 -13.05 4.18
CA PHE A 270 -19.96 -13.12 4.28
C PHE A 270 -20.48 -13.54 2.90
N LEU A 271 -20.99 -14.76 2.78
CA LEU A 271 -21.39 -15.30 1.49
C LEU A 271 -22.68 -14.64 1.07
N GLN A 272 -22.65 -13.90 -0.03
CA GLN A 272 -23.87 -13.30 -0.57
C GLN A 272 -24.64 -14.33 -1.40
N PRO A 273 -25.98 -14.27 -1.38
CA PRO A 273 -26.76 -14.99 -2.37
C PRO A 273 -26.35 -14.56 -3.78
N GLY A 274 -26.41 -15.51 -4.70
CA GLY A 274 -26.22 -15.21 -6.12
C GLY A 274 -27.30 -14.24 -6.58
N LYS A 275 -26.98 -13.44 -7.60
CA LYS A 275 -27.89 -12.40 -8.10
C LYS A 275 -29.27 -12.99 -8.43
N ASP A 276 -29.31 -14.12 -9.12
CA ASP A 276 -30.57 -14.76 -9.54
C ASP A 276 -31.38 -15.29 -8.36
N GLU A 277 -30.72 -15.84 -7.34
CA GLU A 277 -31.39 -16.30 -6.12
C GLU A 277 -31.95 -15.13 -5.31
N LEU A 278 -31.17 -14.06 -5.16
CA LEU A 278 -31.61 -12.84 -4.49
C LEU A 278 -32.77 -12.18 -5.24
N ASP A 279 -32.68 -12.09 -6.57
CA ASP A 279 -33.72 -11.53 -7.42
C ASP A 279 -35.00 -12.37 -7.38
N LYS A 280 -34.90 -13.70 -7.41
CA LYS A 280 -36.05 -14.60 -7.28
C LYS A 280 -36.73 -14.43 -5.92
N ALA A 281 -35.95 -14.41 -4.84
CA ALA A 281 -36.47 -14.20 -3.48
C ALA A 281 -37.11 -12.80 -3.34
N TRP A 282 -36.50 -11.79 -3.95
CA TRP A 282 -37.00 -10.42 -3.91
C TRP A 282 -38.31 -10.26 -4.69
N ARG A 283 -38.38 -10.80 -5.91
CA ARG A 283 -39.62 -10.85 -6.70
C ARG A 283 -40.75 -11.57 -5.98
N ALA A 284 -40.46 -12.71 -5.35
CA ALA A 284 -41.45 -13.45 -4.58
C ALA A 284 -41.98 -12.63 -3.39
N ALA A 285 -41.10 -11.89 -2.70
CA ALA A 285 -41.48 -11.01 -1.60
C ALA A 285 -42.29 -9.78 -2.05
N LEU A 286 -42.03 -9.28 -3.26
CA LEU A 286 -42.71 -8.11 -3.84
C LEU A 286 -44.03 -8.44 -4.54
N ALA A 287 -44.16 -9.63 -5.14
CA ALA A 287 -45.33 -10.04 -5.92
C ALA A 287 -46.69 -9.75 -5.24
N PRO A 288 -46.89 -10.05 -3.93
CA PRO A 288 -48.15 -9.74 -3.25
C PRO A 288 -48.34 -8.24 -2.94
N LEU A 289 -47.29 -7.42 -3.00
CA LEU A 289 -47.31 -5.99 -2.66
C LEU A 289 -47.55 -5.08 -3.88
N VAL A 290 -46.96 -5.43 -5.03
CA VAL A 290 -46.88 -4.52 -6.19
C VAL A 290 -47.56 -5.04 -7.45
N GLY A 291 -47.87 -6.34 -7.50
CA GLY A 291 -48.49 -6.98 -8.67
C GLY A 291 -47.55 -7.22 -9.85
N ALA A 292 -48.02 -7.97 -10.85
CA ALA A 292 -47.20 -8.41 -11.99
C ALA A 292 -46.74 -7.26 -12.90
N ASP A 293 -47.59 -6.25 -13.13
CA ASP A 293 -47.28 -5.13 -14.03
C ASP A 293 -46.12 -4.27 -13.49
N ALA A 294 -46.07 -4.04 -12.18
CA ALA A 294 -44.99 -3.28 -11.56
C ALA A 294 -43.66 -4.05 -11.56
N LEU A 295 -43.72 -5.38 -11.40
CA LEU A 295 -42.54 -6.25 -11.56
C LEU A 295 -42.02 -6.23 -13.02
N ALA A 296 -42.91 -6.21 -14.02
CA ALA A 296 -42.51 -6.06 -15.42
C ALA A 296 -41.89 -4.68 -15.71
N ALA A 297 -42.40 -3.61 -15.07
CA ALA A 297 -41.82 -2.27 -15.18
C ALA A 297 -40.41 -2.20 -14.54
N MET A 298 -40.20 -2.87 -13.41
CA MET A 298 -38.88 -3.03 -12.79
C MET A 298 -37.90 -3.73 -13.74
N ASP A 299 -38.33 -4.82 -14.40
CA ASP A 299 -37.50 -5.54 -15.36
C ASP A 299 -37.11 -4.67 -16.55
N LYS A 300 -38.08 -3.92 -17.10
CA LYS A 300 -37.82 -2.96 -18.17
C LYS A 300 -36.83 -1.88 -17.75
N ALA A 301 -36.99 -1.28 -16.57
CA ALA A 301 -36.07 -0.27 -16.07
C ALA A 301 -34.67 -0.82 -15.79
N ARG A 302 -34.56 -2.08 -15.37
CA ARG A 302 -33.27 -2.78 -15.21
C ARG A 302 -32.59 -2.99 -16.56
N GLU A 303 -33.32 -3.36 -17.61
CA GLU A 303 -32.78 -3.47 -18.97
C GLU A 303 -32.37 -2.09 -19.54
N GLU A 304 -33.17 -1.05 -19.35
CA GLU A 304 -32.82 0.33 -19.75
C GLU A 304 -31.57 0.83 -19.01
N LYS A 305 -31.46 0.56 -17.70
CA LYS A 305 -30.27 0.90 -16.91
C LYS A 305 -29.04 0.12 -17.36
N LYS A 306 -29.20 -1.15 -17.74
CA LYS A 306 -28.14 -1.98 -18.30
C LYS A 306 -27.68 -1.39 -19.64
N ALA A 307 -28.60 -1.05 -20.54
CA ALA A 307 -28.28 -0.39 -21.81
C ALA A 307 -27.52 0.94 -21.60
N LEU A 308 -27.94 1.76 -20.63
CA LEU A 308 -27.23 3.00 -20.28
C LEU A 308 -25.83 2.73 -19.69
N LEU A 309 -25.68 1.69 -18.88
CA LEU A 309 -24.37 1.28 -18.35
C LEU A 309 -23.48 0.77 -19.48
N ASP A 310 -24.01 0.01 -20.43
CA ASP A 310 -23.29 -0.46 -21.62
C ASP A 310 -22.83 0.73 -22.49
N GLU A 311 -23.68 1.75 -22.68
CA GLU A 311 -23.31 3.01 -23.36
C GLU A 311 -22.18 3.75 -22.62
N LYS A 312 -22.28 3.89 -21.29
CA LYS A 312 -21.22 4.51 -20.48
C LYS A 312 -19.93 3.71 -20.50
N MET A 313 -20.01 2.39 -20.47
CA MET A 313 -18.86 1.50 -20.60
C MET A 313 -18.18 1.71 -21.95
N ALA A 314 -18.93 1.91 -23.04
CA ALA A 314 -18.36 2.22 -24.35
C ALA A 314 -17.59 3.56 -24.35
N VAL A 315 -18.10 4.60 -23.69
CA VAL A 315 -17.40 5.90 -23.58
C VAL A 315 -16.11 5.77 -22.76
N VAL A 316 -16.16 5.04 -21.63
CA VAL A 316 -14.97 4.80 -20.79
C VAL A 316 -13.95 3.94 -21.54
N LEU A 317 -14.39 2.91 -22.27
CA LEU A 317 -13.55 2.07 -23.11
C LEU A 317 -12.82 2.91 -24.14
N GLN A 318 -13.55 3.69 -24.95
CA GLN A 318 -12.99 4.52 -26.00
C GLN A 318 -11.91 5.49 -25.47
N ARG A 319 -12.15 6.15 -24.33
CA ARG A 319 -11.14 7.05 -23.74
C ARG A 319 -9.92 6.30 -23.21
N SER A 320 -10.14 5.13 -22.63
CA SER A 320 -9.07 4.28 -22.11
C SER A 320 -8.20 3.74 -23.24
N GLU A 321 -8.82 3.34 -24.37
CA GLU A 321 -8.12 2.95 -25.60
C GLU A 321 -7.33 4.10 -26.20
N GLN A 322 -7.92 5.30 -26.31
CA GLN A 322 -7.21 6.48 -26.80
C GLN A 322 -5.99 6.83 -25.94
N HIS A 323 -6.15 6.73 -24.61
CA HIS A 323 -5.05 6.97 -23.68
C HIS A 323 -3.94 5.92 -23.84
N ALA A 324 -4.30 4.63 -23.87
CA ALA A 324 -3.35 3.54 -24.05
C ALA A 324 -2.60 3.64 -25.39
N ARG A 325 -3.33 3.91 -26.47
CA ARG A 325 -2.77 4.11 -27.82
C ARG A 325 -1.74 5.24 -27.83
N SER A 326 -2.07 6.38 -27.24
CA SER A 326 -1.15 7.53 -27.18
C SER A 326 0.13 7.25 -26.39
N GLU A 327 0.05 6.46 -25.30
CA GLU A 327 1.23 6.02 -24.55
C GLU A 327 2.08 5.03 -25.38
N MET A 328 1.46 4.01 -25.99
CA MET A 328 2.16 3.04 -26.83
C MET A 328 2.81 3.67 -28.07
N GLU A 329 2.12 4.59 -28.75
CA GLU A 329 2.67 5.34 -29.89
C GLU A 329 3.93 6.11 -29.49
N ARG A 330 3.90 6.76 -28.32
CA ARG A 330 5.07 7.48 -27.79
C ARG A 330 6.22 6.53 -27.45
N GLN A 331 5.92 5.38 -26.84
CA GLN A 331 6.92 4.38 -26.48
C GLN A 331 7.60 3.79 -27.72
N LEU A 332 6.81 3.32 -28.69
CA LEU A 332 7.31 2.75 -29.95
C LEU A 332 8.10 3.79 -30.75
N LYS A 333 7.61 5.03 -30.82
CA LYS A 333 8.34 6.11 -31.49
C LYS A 333 9.69 6.38 -30.85
N ALA A 334 9.74 6.46 -29.51
CA ALA A 334 11.00 6.68 -28.79
C ALA A 334 12.00 5.54 -29.01
N GLU A 335 11.51 4.29 -29.04
CA GLU A 335 12.37 3.14 -29.34
C GLU A 335 12.85 3.16 -30.80
N ALA A 336 11.97 3.42 -31.76
CA ALA A 336 12.31 3.51 -33.18
C ALA A 336 13.35 4.61 -33.45
N ASP A 337 13.15 5.83 -32.91
CA ASP A 337 14.11 6.93 -33.01
C ASP A 337 15.46 6.56 -32.36
N GLY A 338 15.42 5.84 -31.23
CA GLY A 338 16.60 5.28 -30.57
C GLY A 338 17.39 4.31 -31.46
N LEU A 339 16.70 3.40 -32.16
CA LEU A 339 17.30 2.45 -33.09
C LEU A 339 17.88 3.15 -34.33
N VAL A 340 17.17 4.13 -34.89
CA VAL A 340 17.65 4.96 -36.01
C VAL A 340 18.96 5.65 -35.66
N SER A 341 19.03 6.27 -34.47
CA SER A 341 20.24 6.93 -34.00
C SER A 341 21.37 5.95 -33.71
N ALA A 342 21.07 4.82 -33.08
CA ALA A 342 22.06 3.83 -32.67
C ALA A 342 22.72 3.10 -33.84
N LEU A 343 21.94 2.77 -34.86
CA LEU A 343 22.39 2.01 -36.02
C LEU A 343 22.72 2.91 -37.23
N ALA A 344 22.54 4.24 -37.09
CA ALA A 344 22.69 5.21 -38.17
C ALA A 344 21.90 4.80 -39.43
N LEU A 345 20.62 4.47 -39.24
CA LEU A 345 19.76 3.95 -40.31
C LEU A 345 19.51 5.01 -41.39
N ASP A 346 19.48 4.56 -42.64
CA ASP A 346 19.07 5.40 -43.77
C ASP A 346 17.55 5.64 -43.78
N GLU A 347 17.10 6.57 -44.62
CA GLU A 347 15.70 6.97 -44.71
C GLU A 347 14.78 5.82 -45.17
N LYS A 348 15.28 4.84 -45.92
CA LYS A 348 14.49 3.69 -46.37
C LYS A 348 14.20 2.77 -45.19
N ARG A 349 15.24 2.35 -44.47
CA ARG A 349 15.11 1.46 -43.30
C ARG A 349 14.35 2.13 -42.16
N ARG A 350 14.48 3.45 -42.03
CA ARG A 350 13.67 4.24 -41.10
C ARG A 350 12.17 4.11 -41.39
N LYS A 351 11.75 4.24 -42.65
CA LYS A 351 10.35 4.06 -43.04
C LYS A 351 9.85 2.64 -42.80
N GLU A 352 10.71 1.64 -43.03
CA GLU A 352 10.39 0.23 -42.74
C GLU A 352 10.18 -0.01 -41.23
N LEU A 353 11.00 0.63 -40.37
CA LEU A 353 10.85 0.58 -38.91
C LEU A 353 9.62 1.33 -38.40
N ASP A 354 9.29 2.48 -39.00
CA ASP A 354 8.06 3.22 -38.70
C ASP A 354 6.82 2.39 -39.07
N ALA A 355 6.85 1.71 -40.22
CA ALA A 355 5.78 0.79 -40.63
C ALA A 355 5.66 -0.42 -39.69
N LEU A 356 6.78 -0.97 -39.21
CA LEU A 356 6.77 -2.00 -38.18
C LEU A 356 6.14 -1.50 -36.88
N SER A 357 6.51 -0.30 -36.41
CA SER A 357 5.92 0.33 -35.22
C SER A 357 4.40 0.44 -35.35
N GLY A 358 3.89 0.85 -36.52
CA GLY A 358 2.45 0.89 -36.80
C GLY A 358 1.78 -0.47 -36.68
N ARG A 359 2.37 -1.54 -37.25
CA ARG A 359 1.83 -2.91 -37.15
C ARG A 359 1.80 -3.41 -35.71
N VAL A 360 2.84 -3.13 -34.94
CA VAL A 360 2.93 -3.53 -33.53
C VAL A 360 1.89 -2.80 -32.68
N LEU A 361 1.68 -1.52 -32.94
CA LEU A 361 0.65 -0.74 -32.24
C LEU A 361 -0.73 -1.36 -32.42
N GLU A 362 -1.14 -1.67 -33.65
CA GLU A 362 -2.47 -2.26 -33.89
C GLU A 362 -2.60 -3.63 -33.21
N ALA A 363 -1.59 -4.49 -33.32
CA ALA A 363 -1.62 -5.81 -32.67
C ALA A 363 -1.68 -5.72 -31.14
N ALA A 364 -0.88 -4.83 -30.53
CA ALA A 364 -0.89 -4.63 -29.09
C ALA A 364 -2.21 -3.99 -28.60
N MET A 365 -2.83 -3.12 -29.41
CA MET A 365 -4.10 -2.50 -29.07
C MET A 365 -5.26 -3.50 -29.05
N GLU A 366 -5.26 -4.53 -29.90
CA GLU A 366 -6.27 -5.61 -29.82
C GLU A 366 -6.25 -6.31 -28.45
N ASP A 367 -5.06 -6.61 -27.94
CA ASP A 367 -4.88 -7.22 -26.62
C ASP A 367 -5.30 -6.30 -25.48
N VAL A 368 -4.96 -5.01 -25.60
CA VAL A 368 -5.33 -3.99 -24.61
C VAL A 368 -6.83 -3.79 -24.57
N THR A 369 -7.49 -3.64 -25.72
CA THR A 369 -8.94 -3.49 -25.82
C THR A 369 -9.64 -4.66 -25.13
N ARG A 370 -9.24 -5.91 -25.43
CA ARG A 370 -9.79 -7.09 -24.75
C ARG A 370 -9.64 -7.04 -23.23
N LYS A 371 -8.46 -6.66 -22.71
CA LYS A 371 -8.22 -6.54 -21.26
C LYS A 371 -9.04 -5.40 -20.63
N LEU A 372 -9.20 -4.28 -21.34
CA LEU A 372 -10.03 -3.17 -20.89
C LEU A 372 -11.51 -3.58 -20.83
N GLU A 373 -12.00 -4.31 -21.83
CA GLU A 373 -13.35 -4.89 -21.86
C GLU A 373 -13.58 -5.83 -20.68
N GLU A 374 -12.67 -6.77 -20.42
CA GLU A 374 -12.73 -7.65 -19.24
C GLU A 374 -12.75 -6.86 -17.92
N SER A 375 -11.92 -5.81 -17.82
CA SER A 375 -11.87 -4.94 -16.65
C SER A 375 -13.20 -4.19 -16.45
N LEU A 376 -13.80 -3.70 -17.52
CA LEU A 376 -15.09 -3.00 -17.50
C LEU A 376 -16.22 -3.93 -17.09
N GLN A 377 -16.26 -5.16 -17.62
CA GLN A 377 -17.28 -6.15 -17.28
C GLN A 377 -17.28 -6.53 -15.79
N SER A 378 -16.14 -6.38 -15.10
CA SER A 378 -16.04 -6.66 -13.67
C SER A 378 -16.55 -5.54 -12.74
N ARG A 379 -16.92 -4.37 -13.28
CA ARG A 379 -17.26 -3.16 -12.51
C ARG A 379 -18.75 -2.85 -12.53
N THR A 380 -19.24 -2.28 -11.42
CA THR A 380 -20.66 -1.95 -11.20
C THR A 380 -20.93 -0.45 -11.07
N VAL A 381 -19.87 0.38 -11.03
CA VAL A 381 -19.95 1.84 -10.92
C VAL A 381 -18.89 2.45 -11.84
N PHE A 382 -19.32 3.44 -12.62
CA PHE A 382 -18.48 4.17 -13.57
C PHE A 382 -18.66 5.68 -13.36
N SER A 383 -17.58 6.43 -13.54
CA SER A 383 -17.66 7.89 -13.73
C SER A 383 -17.28 8.21 -15.16
N ASP A 384 -17.91 9.23 -15.73
CA ASP A 384 -17.62 9.65 -17.10
C ASP A 384 -16.18 10.17 -17.25
N SER A 385 -15.51 10.53 -16.15
CA SER A 385 -14.10 10.95 -16.09
C SER A 385 -13.10 9.81 -15.92
N MET A 386 -13.58 8.56 -15.85
CA MET A 386 -12.73 7.42 -15.56
C MET A 386 -11.86 7.05 -16.75
N ILE A 387 -10.56 6.87 -16.51
CA ILE A 387 -9.62 6.25 -17.46
C ILE A 387 -9.13 4.97 -16.81
N LEU A 388 -9.29 3.85 -17.51
CA LEU A 388 -8.77 2.56 -17.09
C LEU A 388 -7.37 2.38 -17.63
N SER A 389 -6.49 1.86 -16.78
CA SER A 389 -5.23 1.28 -17.22
C SER A 389 -5.45 -0.22 -17.37
N ALA A 390 -5.05 -0.78 -18.52
CA ALA A 390 -4.93 -2.21 -18.71
C ALA A 390 -3.75 -2.69 -17.85
N GLY A 391 -3.97 -2.96 -16.56
CA GLY A 391 -2.90 -3.37 -15.66
C GLY A 391 -2.08 -4.53 -16.24
N GLY A 392 -0.74 -4.41 -16.19
CA GLY A 392 0.16 -5.45 -16.72
C GLY A 392 0.14 -5.58 -18.25
N MET A 393 0.16 -4.46 -18.99
CA MET A 393 0.45 -4.51 -20.43
C MET A 393 1.82 -5.17 -20.64
N GLU A 394 1.87 -6.22 -21.48
CA GLU A 394 3.13 -6.58 -22.14
C GLU A 394 3.55 -5.37 -22.97
N ARG A 395 4.84 -5.01 -22.93
CA ARG A 395 5.30 -3.82 -23.65
C ARG A 395 5.00 -4.00 -25.14
N ALA A 396 4.63 -2.92 -25.83
CA ALA A 396 4.53 -2.97 -27.28
C ALA A 396 5.87 -3.47 -27.91
N THR A 397 7.00 -3.12 -27.29
CA THR A 397 8.34 -3.59 -27.66
C THR A 397 8.67 -5.02 -27.22
N GLU A 398 7.87 -5.64 -26.36
CA GLU A 398 7.96 -7.06 -25.99
C GLU A 398 7.04 -7.94 -26.84
N HIS A 399 6.11 -7.32 -27.58
CA HIS A 399 5.18 -8.04 -28.46
C HIS A 399 5.94 -8.82 -29.56
N GLU A 400 5.47 -10.02 -29.88
CA GLU A 400 6.13 -10.92 -30.83
C GLU A 400 6.31 -10.30 -32.22
N VAL A 401 5.35 -9.48 -32.66
CA VAL A 401 5.44 -8.74 -33.93
C VAL A 401 6.64 -7.80 -33.95
N TRP A 402 6.98 -7.17 -32.81
CA TRP A 402 8.16 -6.29 -32.74
C TRP A 402 9.43 -7.11 -32.84
N THR A 403 9.60 -8.14 -32.01
CA THR A 403 10.83 -8.94 -31.97
C THR A 403 11.10 -9.66 -33.28
N THR A 404 10.07 -10.23 -33.90
CA THR A 404 10.16 -10.89 -35.22
C THR A 404 10.42 -9.89 -36.33
N GLY A 405 9.70 -8.76 -36.34
CA GLY A 405 9.89 -7.72 -37.33
C GLY A 405 11.28 -7.08 -37.27
N LEU A 406 11.84 -6.90 -36.07
CA LEU A 406 13.22 -6.46 -35.93
C LEU A 406 14.21 -7.47 -36.52
N ALA A 407 13.98 -8.77 -36.33
CA ALA A 407 14.83 -9.83 -36.87
C ALA A 407 14.80 -9.90 -38.41
N GLU A 408 13.71 -9.47 -39.04
CA GLU A 408 13.59 -9.35 -40.50
C GLU A 408 14.28 -8.08 -41.04
N LEU A 409 14.24 -6.97 -40.30
CA LEU A 409 14.77 -5.67 -40.72
C LEU A 409 16.28 -5.50 -40.48
N PHE A 410 16.82 -6.18 -39.47
CA PHE A 410 18.20 -6.01 -39.00
C PHE A 410 19.01 -7.29 -39.14
N SER A 411 20.30 -7.12 -39.45
CA SER A 411 21.26 -8.21 -39.43
C SER A 411 21.52 -8.71 -37.98
N ALA A 412 22.05 -9.92 -37.84
CA ALA A 412 22.37 -10.48 -36.51
C ALA A 412 23.33 -9.59 -35.71
N GLU A 413 24.30 -8.95 -36.38
CA GLU A 413 25.23 -8.01 -35.74
C GLU A 413 24.51 -6.74 -35.23
N GLU A 414 23.61 -6.18 -36.03
CA GLU A 414 22.82 -5.00 -35.63
C GLU A 414 21.89 -5.34 -34.47
N LEU A 415 21.22 -6.50 -34.51
CA LEU A 415 20.40 -6.98 -33.39
C LEU A 415 21.23 -7.17 -32.12
N GLN A 416 22.46 -7.65 -32.23
CA GLN A 416 23.37 -7.74 -31.09
C GLN A 416 23.71 -6.35 -30.54
N ARG A 417 23.99 -5.36 -31.39
CA ARG A 417 24.21 -3.97 -30.94
C ARG A 417 22.98 -3.41 -30.22
N VAL A 418 21.77 -3.70 -30.72
CA VAL A 418 20.52 -3.29 -30.06
C VAL A 418 20.40 -3.92 -28.67
N LYS A 419 20.67 -5.22 -28.55
CA LYS A 419 20.69 -5.91 -27.25
C LYS A 419 21.72 -5.29 -26.31
N ASP A 420 22.93 -5.03 -26.79
CA ASP A 420 23.99 -4.41 -26.00
C ASP A 420 23.60 -3.00 -25.51
N LEU A 421 22.85 -2.24 -26.31
CA LEU A 421 22.33 -0.93 -25.92
C LEU A 421 21.25 -1.03 -24.84
N VAL A 422 20.30 -1.96 -24.98
CA VAL A 422 19.25 -2.22 -23.97
C VAL A 422 19.88 -2.67 -22.66
N THR A 423 20.79 -3.64 -22.70
CA THR A 423 21.55 -4.11 -21.54
C THR A 423 22.38 -2.97 -20.94
N GLY A 424 23.04 -2.16 -21.77
CA GLY A 424 23.80 -0.99 -21.33
C GLY A 424 22.95 0.04 -20.60
N ARG A 425 21.72 0.34 -21.08
CA ARG A 425 20.76 1.21 -20.39
C ARG A 425 20.33 0.61 -19.05
N GLN A 426 20.01 -0.68 -19.01
CA GLN A 426 19.65 -1.37 -17.78
C GLN A 426 20.78 -1.32 -16.74
N THR A 427 22.03 -1.57 -17.16
CA THR A 427 23.21 -1.47 -16.28
C THR A 427 23.37 -0.05 -15.76
N ARG A 428 23.31 0.98 -16.62
CA ARG A 428 23.41 2.39 -16.17
C ARG A 428 22.33 2.75 -15.16
N ARG A 429 21.11 2.27 -15.36
CA ARG A 429 19.99 2.47 -14.43
C ARG A 429 20.25 1.85 -13.05
N GLN A 430 20.68 0.59 -13.03
CA GLN A 430 21.02 -0.12 -11.79
C GLN A 430 22.17 0.56 -11.05
N THR A 431 23.21 0.96 -11.79
CA THR A 431 24.36 1.70 -11.25
C THR A 431 23.95 3.07 -10.71
N ALA A 432 23.11 3.83 -11.41
CA ALA A 432 22.63 5.13 -10.96
C ALA A 432 21.83 5.03 -9.65
N LEU A 433 20.90 4.08 -9.57
CA LEU A 433 20.13 3.80 -8.34
C LEU A 433 21.05 3.36 -7.20
N ALA A 434 22.05 2.53 -7.49
CA ALA A 434 23.04 2.10 -6.49
C ALA A 434 23.88 3.27 -5.98
N ARG A 435 24.36 4.15 -6.87
CA ARG A 435 25.13 5.33 -6.50
C ARG A 435 24.36 6.24 -5.56
N VAL A 436 23.09 6.51 -5.84
CA VAL A 436 22.26 7.31 -4.94
C VAL A 436 21.94 6.59 -3.64
N ALA A 437 21.65 5.29 -3.67
CA ALA A 437 21.44 4.52 -2.46
C ALA A 437 22.67 4.59 -1.53
N LEU A 438 23.88 4.48 -2.10
CA LEU A 438 25.13 4.62 -1.37
C LEU A 438 25.40 6.05 -0.91
N ALA A 439 25.05 7.07 -1.70
CA ALA A 439 25.18 8.48 -1.30
C ALA A 439 24.24 8.85 -0.13
N GLU A 440 23.04 8.27 -0.08
CA GLU A 440 22.14 8.43 1.05
C GLU A 440 22.59 7.60 2.26
N ALA A 441 23.11 6.39 2.03
CA ALA A 441 23.69 5.56 3.09
C ALA A 441 24.95 6.21 3.72
N ASP A 442 25.75 6.94 2.94
CA ASP A 442 26.92 7.69 3.39
C ASP A 442 26.61 8.67 4.53
N ARG A 443 25.39 9.23 4.54
CA ARG A 443 24.96 10.18 5.59
C ARG A 443 24.88 9.55 6.98
N VAL A 444 24.75 8.23 7.03
CA VAL A 444 24.61 7.44 8.27
C VAL A 444 25.85 6.59 8.51
N LEU A 445 26.34 5.90 7.47
CA LEU A 445 27.42 4.93 7.59
C LEU A 445 28.81 5.58 7.49
N GLY A 446 28.93 6.73 6.84
CA GLY A 446 30.20 7.40 6.58
C GLY A 446 31.15 6.52 5.77
N LEU A 447 30.72 6.03 4.60
CA LEU A 447 31.55 5.12 3.80
C LEU A 447 32.80 5.83 3.27
N THR A 448 33.84 5.03 3.05
CA THR A 448 35.07 5.43 2.35
C THR A 448 34.92 5.22 0.85
N ALA A 449 35.78 5.86 0.05
CA ALA A 449 35.84 5.62 -1.39
C ALA A 449 36.02 4.13 -1.75
N ALA A 450 36.88 3.41 -1.00
CA ALA A 450 37.10 1.98 -1.20
C ALA A 450 35.86 1.13 -0.88
N GLN A 451 35.13 1.45 0.21
CA GLN A 451 33.87 0.78 0.54
C GLN A 451 32.83 0.99 -0.57
N ARG A 452 32.66 2.23 -1.05
CA ARG A 452 31.72 2.55 -2.14
C ARG A 452 32.03 1.79 -3.42
N ALA A 453 33.29 1.74 -3.82
CA ALA A 453 33.72 1.02 -5.02
C ALA A 453 33.42 -0.49 -4.96
N ARG A 454 33.53 -1.11 -3.77
CA ARG A 454 33.20 -2.53 -3.57
C ARG A 454 31.69 -2.78 -3.43
N LEU A 455 30.95 -1.83 -2.83
CA LEU A 455 29.50 -1.95 -2.62
C LEU A 455 28.68 -1.67 -3.88
N GLU A 456 29.10 -0.73 -4.74
CA GLU A 456 28.36 -0.30 -5.92
C GLU A 456 27.87 -1.48 -6.80
N PRO A 457 28.72 -2.44 -7.22
CA PRO A 457 28.25 -3.57 -8.03
C PRO A 457 27.28 -4.49 -7.29
N LEU A 458 27.48 -4.70 -5.98
CA LEU A 458 26.62 -5.54 -5.15
C LEU A 458 25.22 -4.92 -5.00
N VAL A 459 25.18 -3.61 -4.75
CA VAL A 459 23.95 -2.84 -4.61
C VAL A 459 23.25 -2.69 -5.96
N ALA A 460 23.98 -2.46 -7.05
CA ALA A 460 23.40 -2.39 -8.41
C ALA A 460 22.62 -3.65 -8.78
N ARG A 461 23.18 -4.82 -8.47
CA ARG A 461 22.48 -6.11 -8.64
C ARG A 461 21.17 -6.18 -7.86
N GLN A 462 21.11 -5.60 -6.66
CA GLN A 462 19.89 -5.56 -5.86
C GLN A 462 18.86 -4.56 -6.37
N MET A 463 19.29 -3.45 -6.98
CA MET A 463 18.35 -2.43 -7.47
C MET A 463 17.42 -2.97 -8.56
N GLY A 464 17.95 -3.80 -9.47
CA GLY A 464 17.17 -4.43 -10.53
C GLY A 464 16.26 -3.44 -11.26
N ASP A 465 14.98 -3.82 -11.41
CA ASP A 465 13.92 -3.00 -12.01
C ASP A 465 12.93 -2.46 -10.95
N ALA A 466 13.37 -2.36 -9.69
CA ALA A 466 12.47 -2.17 -8.54
C ALA A 466 11.86 -0.76 -8.40
N PHE A 467 12.49 0.26 -8.99
CA PHE A 467 12.11 1.67 -8.75
C PHE A 467 11.87 2.46 -10.02
N ILE A 468 12.79 2.34 -10.97
CA ILE A 468 12.70 2.96 -12.29
C ILE A 468 12.91 1.84 -13.30
N THR A 469 12.03 1.80 -14.28
CA THR A 469 12.02 0.97 -15.47
C THR A 469 12.00 1.90 -16.67
N GLU A 470 12.19 1.39 -17.89
CA GLU A 470 12.09 2.27 -19.08
C GLU A 470 10.68 2.93 -19.17
N ASP A 471 9.64 2.22 -18.74
CA ASP A 471 8.24 2.63 -18.85
C ASP A 471 7.64 3.08 -17.53
N THR A 472 8.47 3.39 -16.54
CA THR A 472 7.94 4.00 -15.33
C THR A 472 7.16 5.24 -15.73
N GLU A 473 5.86 5.23 -15.40
CA GLU A 473 4.93 6.29 -15.76
C GLU A 473 5.53 7.65 -15.35
N ARG A 474 5.03 8.72 -15.98
CA ARG A 474 5.17 10.06 -15.38
C ARG A 474 4.75 9.90 -13.91
N TYR A 475 5.50 10.47 -12.96
CA TYR A 475 5.22 10.45 -11.51
C TYR A 475 5.95 9.43 -10.62
N TRP A 476 7.11 8.91 -11.01
CA TRP A 476 7.94 8.22 -10.02
C TRP A 476 8.43 9.15 -8.91
N ARG A 477 8.42 8.63 -7.69
CA ARG A 477 9.00 9.25 -6.50
C ARG A 477 9.57 8.14 -5.63
N ILE A 478 10.84 8.28 -5.28
CA ILE A 478 11.56 7.29 -4.49
C ILE A 478 11.90 7.92 -3.15
N GLU A 479 11.52 7.26 -2.06
CA GLU A 479 11.93 7.71 -0.73
C GLU A 479 13.34 7.17 -0.42
N PRO A 480 14.27 7.97 0.12
CA PRO A 480 15.65 7.54 0.41
C PRO A 480 15.73 6.25 1.23
N HIS A 481 14.81 6.08 2.19
CA HIS A 481 14.73 4.88 3.01
C HIS A 481 14.40 3.61 2.18
N GLN A 482 13.62 3.72 1.11
CA GLN A 482 13.34 2.57 0.22
C GLN A 482 14.61 2.13 -0.51
N LEU A 483 15.43 3.08 -0.97
CA LEU A 483 16.74 2.79 -1.57
C LEU A 483 17.66 2.10 -0.57
N MET A 484 17.73 2.62 0.66
CA MET A 484 18.56 2.02 1.72
C MET A 484 18.10 0.61 2.08
N LEU A 485 16.80 0.37 2.23
CA LEU A 485 16.28 -0.98 2.49
C LEU A 485 16.59 -1.95 1.34
N LYS A 486 16.48 -1.50 0.09
CA LYS A 486 16.80 -2.32 -1.07
C LYS A 486 18.30 -2.62 -1.13
N ALA A 487 19.15 -1.63 -0.86
CA ALA A 487 20.60 -1.80 -0.77
C ALA A 487 20.98 -2.77 0.36
N ALA A 488 20.36 -2.65 1.54
CA ALA A 488 20.56 -3.54 2.67
C ALA A 488 20.15 -5.00 2.41
N GLY A 489 19.45 -5.28 1.30
CA GLY A 489 19.14 -6.62 0.82
C GLY A 489 20.34 -7.41 0.28
N VAL A 490 21.52 -6.78 0.12
CA VAL A 490 22.76 -7.52 -0.18
C VAL A 490 23.04 -8.52 0.95
N PRO A 491 23.31 -9.81 0.65
CA PRO A 491 23.62 -10.81 1.66
C PRO A 491 24.75 -10.38 2.59
N ALA A 492 24.57 -10.55 3.91
CA ALA A 492 25.53 -10.07 4.91
C ALA A 492 26.94 -10.63 4.69
N ALA A 493 27.05 -11.89 4.23
CA ALA A 493 28.32 -12.55 3.93
C ALA A 493 29.12 -11.85 2.80
N GLU A 494 28.47 -11.08 1.92
CA GLU A 494 29.15 -10.35 0.83
C GLU A 494 29.65 -8.96 1.27
N VAL A 495 29.25 -8.48 2.45
CA VAL A 495 29.55 -7.12 2.93
C VAL A 495 30.15 -7.09 4.34
N GLU A 496 30.36 -8.24 4.98
CA GLU A 496 30.88 -8.32 6.35
C GLU A 496 32.33 -7.87 6.50
N ASP A 497 33.16 -8.08 5.49
CA ASP A 497 34.54 -7.60 5.47
C ASP A 497 34.64 -6.11 5.08
N LEU A 498 33.53 -5.52 4.60
CA LEU A 498 33.47 -4.12 4.19
C LEU A 498 33.13 -3.19 5.35
N PHE A 499 32.40 -3.66 6.35
CA PHE A 499 31.86 -2.83 7.41
C PHE A 499 32.50 -3.13 8.76
N ASP A 500 32.71 -2.09 9.56
CA ASP A 500 32.90 -2.28 10.99
C ASP A 500 31.59 -2.76 11.67
N GLU A 501 31.66 -3.13 12.95
CA GLU A 501 30.51 -3.65 13.70
C GLU A 501 29.33 -2.66 13.75
N GLU A 502 29.62 -1.36 13.86
CA GLU A 502 28.60 -0.32 13.93
C GLU A 502 27.96 -0.05 12.55
N GLN A 503 28.78 0.03 11.50
CA GLN A 503 28.32 0.11 10.12
C GLN A 503 27.48 -1.09 9.74
N MET A 504 27.88 -2.31 10.14
CA MET A 504 27.11 -3.53 9.88
C MET A 504 25.76 -3.52 10.61
N ARG A 505 25.73 -3.04 11.86
CA ARG A 505 24.49 -2.88 12.63
C ARG A 505 23.53 -1.92 11.93
N LEU A 506 24.04 -0.79 11.44
CA LEU A 506 23.28 0.25 10.73
C LEU A 506 22.88 -0.19 9.32
N TRP A 507 23.70 -0.99 8.64
CA TRP A 507 23.37 -1.58 7.33
C TRP A 507 22.20 -2.56 7.43
N LYS A 508 22.21 -3.43 8.44
CA LYS A 508 21.13 -4.40 8.70
C LYS A 508 19.82 -3.73 9.15
N ASN A 509 19.93 -2.60 9.85
CA ASN A 509 18.80 -1.86 10.39
C ASN A 509 18.94 -0.37 10.05
N PRO A 510 18.74 0.02 8.77
CA PRO A 510 18.92 1.40 8.36
C PRO A 510 17.92 2.29 9.11
N PRO A 511 18.36 3.41 9.70
CA PRO A 511 17.45 4.33 10.36
C PRO A 511 16.47 4.91 9.33
N ARG A 512 15.24 5.16 9.76
CA ARG A 512 14.25 5.83 8.90
C ARG A 512 14.76 7.22 8.57
N ALA A 513 14.91 7.54 7.28
CA ALA A 513 15.39 8.85 6.83
C ALA A 513 14.58 10.00 7.47
N SER A 514 15.28 10.99 8.03
CA SER A 514 14.68 12.23 8.52
C SER A 514 13.86 12.88 7.40
N GLY A 515 12.54 12.98 7.62
CA GLY A 515 11.58 13.53 6.66
C GLY A 515 10.63 12.52 6.03
N SER A 516 10.88 11.21 6.16
CA SER A 516 9.93 10.16 5.76
C SER A 516 8.87 9.95 6.84
N THR A 517 8.00 10.94 7.07
CA THR A 517 6.62 10.61 7.45
C THR A 517 6.03 9.88 6.26
N THR A 518 6.06 8.55 6.32
CA THR A 518 5.31 7.71 5.41
C THR A 518 3.90 8.25 5.31
N SER A 519 3.42 8.42 4.08
CA SER A 519 2.01 8.51 3.71
C SER A 519 1.25 7.20 4.05
N SER A 520 1.62 6.51 5.12
CA SER A 520 0.89 5.41 5.70
C SER A 520 -0.20 6.02 6.56
N SER A 521 -1.40 6.09 5.97
CA SER A 521 -2.63 6.59 6.59
C SER A 521 -2.54 8.07 6.93
N ARG A 522 -2.94 8.94 5.98
CA ARG A 522 -3.58 10.20 6.39
C ARG A 522 -4.68 9.79 7.37
N PRO A 523 -4.63 10.14 8.66
CA PRO A 523 -5.83 10.07 9.47
C PRO A 523 -6.84 10.94 8.73
N SER A 524 -8.04 10.42 8.47
CA SER A 524 -9.12 11.25 7.95
C SER A 524 -9.18 12.53 8.79
N PRO A 525 -9.36 13.72 8.18
CA PRO A 525 -9.53 14.94 8.95
C PRO A 525 -10.58 14.64 10.03
N VAL A 526 -10.23 14.89 11.29
CA VAL A 526 -11.16 14.70 12.41
C VAL A 526 -12.28 15.71 12.17
N ALA A 527 -13.38 15.25 11.57
CA ALA A 527 -14.58 16.04 11.44
C ALA A 527 -15.11 16.25 12.85
N VAL A 528 -15.13 17.50 13.30
CA VAL A 528 -15.79 17.87 14.55
C VAL A 528 -17.29 17.64 14.31
N ARG A 529 -17.83 16.56 14.88
CA ARG A 529 -19.28 16.39 15.00
C ARG A 529 -19.73 17.24 16.18
N ASP A 530 -20.76 18.06 15.99
CA ASP A 530 -21.37 18.86 17.07
C ASP A 530 -21.87 17.97 18.25
N GLU A 531 -22.05 16.67 18.01
CA GLU A 531 -22.54 15.69 18.99
C GLU A 531 -21.46 15.15 19.95
N ASP A 532 -20.16 15.37 19.69
CA ASP A 532 -19.06 14.95 20.59
C ASP A 532 -18.75 16.00 21.68
N ALA A 533 -19.53 17.09 21.73
CA ALA A 533 -19.54 18.04 22.84
C ALA A 533 -20.32 17.46 24.03
N GLY A 534 -19.84 16.34 24.57
CA GLY A 534 -20.18 15.95 25.93
C GLY A 534 -19.83 17.08 26.90
N ASP A 535 -20.51 17.11 28.04
CA ASP A 535 -20.34 18.10 29.10
C ASP A 535 -18.92 18.05 29.68
N VAL A 536 -17.95 18.66 28.98
CA VAL A 536 -16.58 18.83 29.45
C VAL A 536 -16.59 20.02 30.39
N THR A 537 -16.56 19.74 31.68
CA THR A 537 -16.70 20.73 32.76
C THR A 537 -15.51 21.70 32.84
N GLU A 538 -14.43 21.46 32.10
CA GLU A 538 -13.29 22.38 31.93
C GLU A 538 -12.90 22.52 30.44
N LEU A 539 -13.12 23.72 29.87
CA LEU A 539 -12.63 24.04 28.54
C LEU A 539 -11.09 24.02 28.53
N PRO A 540 -10.43 23.31 27.60
CA PRO A 540 -8.98 23.22 27.57
C PRO A 540 -8.36 24.60 27.28
N ASP A 541 -7.35 24.96 28.06
CA ASP A 541 -6.51 26.12 27.81
C ASP A 541 -5.77 25.93 26.48
N ILE A 542 -5.99 26.87 25.56
CA ILE A 542 -5.43 26.86 24.22
C ILE A 542 -3.90 26.85 24.32
N ASP A 543 -3.31 27.72 25.13
CA ASP A 543 -1.86 27.86 25.23
C ASP A 543 -1.22 26.61 25.85
N ALA A 544 -1.91 25.95 26.78
CA ALA A 544 -1.45 24.69 27.38
C ALA A 544 -1.49 23.51 26.39
N GLU A 545 -2.47 23.45 25.49
CA GLU A 545 -2.52 22.43 24.43
C GLU A 545 -1.46 22.67 23.34
N ILE A 546 -1.26 23.93 22.95
CA ILE A 546 -0.21 24.36 22.02
C ILE A 546 1.16 23.99 22.59
N SER A 547 1.42 24.38 23.84
CA SER A 547 2.68 24.12 24.52
C SER A 547 2.99 22.64 24.64
N ARG A 548 2.01 21.80 24.99
CA ARG A 548 2.18 20.33 25.04
C ARG A 548 2.52 19.76 23.67
N HIS A 549 1.81 20.17 22.63
CA HIS A 549 2.07 19.69 21.28
C HIS A 549 3.47 20.09 20.78
N LEU A 550 3.85 21.36 20.97
CA LEU A 550 5.17 21.86 20.61
C LEU A 550 6.28 21.14 21.40
N HIS A 551 6.05 20.86 22.68
CA HIS A 551 6.99 20.09 23.50
C HIS A 551 7.22 18.69 22.94
N ASP A 552 6.15 17.94 22.63
CA ASP A 552 6.24 16.59 22.08
C ASP A 552 6.99 16.57 20.73
N ARG A 553 6.74 17.57 19.87
CA ARG A 553 7.46 17.69 18.61
C ARG A 553 8.92 18.05 18.83
N ALA A 554 9.21 18.96 19.77
CA ALA A 554 10.57 19.33 20.11
C ALA A 554 11.38 18.13 20.60
N GLN A 555 10.78 17.24 21.42
CA GLN A 555 11.44 16.01 21.88
C GLN A 555 11.78 15.08 20.72
N LYS A 556 10.84 14.89 19.77
CA LYS A 556 11.07 14.06 18.57
C LYS A 556 12.17 14.63 17.67
N ALA A 557 12.10 15.93 17.36
CA ALA A 557 13.10 16.62 16.54
C ALA A 557 14.49 16.57 17.19
N ARG A 558 14.56 16.81 18.51
CA ARG A 558 15.80 16.72 19.29
C ARG A 558 16.40 15.32 19.27
N ALA A 559 15.59 14.28 19.48
CA ALA A 559 16.06 12.89 19.46
C ALA A 559 16.66 12.53 18.08
N GLN A 560 15.98 12.91 17.00
CA GLN A 560 16.46 12.72 15.63
C GLN A 560 17.76 13.48 15.34
N ALA A 561 17.86 14.74 15.79
CA ALA A 561 19.06 15.55 15.61
C ALA A 561 20.26 14.98 16.39
N LEU A 562 20.03 14.49 17.61
CA LEU A 562 21.05 13.81 18.42
C LEU A 562 21.51 12.51 17.78
N GLU A 563 20.59 11.71 17.25
CA GLU A 563 20.93 10.49 16.52
C GLU A 563 21.81 10.81 15.30
N HIS A 564 21.43 11.79 14.48
CA HIS A 564 22.22 12.22 13.32
C HIS A 564 23.62 12.70 13.71
N MET A 565 23.73 13.53 14.75
CA MET A 565 25.04 13.96 15.25
C MET A 565 25.86 12.82 15.86
N SER A 566 25.22 11.80 16.44
CA SER A 566 25.95 10.64 16.95
C SER A 566 26.67 9.88 15.82
N PHE A 567 26.05 9.79 14.62
CA PHE A 567 26.72 9.21 13.44
C PHE A 567 27.93 10.05 13.00
N GLN A 568 27.84 11.38 13.03
CA GLN A 568 28.96 12.27 12.69
C GLN A 568 30.14 12.07 13.67
N VAL A 569 29.85 11.91 14.96
CA VAL A 569 30.90 11.66 15.98
C VAL A 569 31.53 10.28 15.79
N ALA A 570 30.71 9.24 15.57
CA ALA A 570 31.19 7.87 15.35
C ALA A 570 32.09 7.80 14.10
N ASP A 571 31.67 8.46 13.02
CA ASP A 571 32.45 8.54 11.79
C ASP A 571 33.76 9.31 11.98
N ALA A 572 33.74 10.49 12.59
CA ALA A 572 34.96 11.24 12.89
C ALA A 572 35.92 10.42 13.77
N ARG A 573 35.40 9.71 14.78
CA ARG A 573 36.19 8.83 15.64
C ARG A 573 36.89 7.73 14.84
N ARG A 574 36.17 7.08 13.92
CA ARG A 574 36.71 6.01 13.08
C ARG A 574 37.74 6.51 12.09
N GLN A 575 37.38 7.52 11.29
CA GLN A 575 38.21 7.99 10.19
C GLN A 575 39.49 8.71 10.68
N LEU A 576 39.38 9.44 11.79
CA LEU A 576 40.50 10.23 12.33
C LEU A 576 41.22 9.54 13.50
N ARG A 577 40.78 8.34 13.87
CA ARG A 577 41.29 7.54 15.00
C ARG A 577 41.38 8.36 16.28
N LEU A 578 40.27 9.04 16.62
CA LEU A 578 40.22 9.94 17.77
C LEU A 578 40.44 9.16 19.08
N THR A 579 41.13 9.79 20.03
CA THR A 579 41.24 9.26 21.39
C THR A 579 39.85 9.22 22.05
N PRO A 580 39.62 8.34 23.05
CA PRO A 580 38.36 8.32 23.78
C PRO A 580 38.00 9.68 24.38
N GLU A 581 38.98 10.45 24.84
CA GLU A 581 38.76 11.80 25.37
C GLU A 581 38.32 12.81 24.30
N ALA A 582 38.99 12.82 23.14
CA ALA A 582 38.59 13.68 22.02
C ALA A 582 37.17 13.33 21.53
N ALA A 583 36.84 12.04 21.44
CA ALA A 583 35.50 11.58 21.07
C ALA A 583 34.44 12.01 22.11
N ARG A 584 34.73 11.93 23.42
CA ARG A 584 33.81 12.42 24.48
C ARG A 584 33.55 13.92 24.34
N ARG A 585 34.58 14.73 24.12
CA ARG A 585 34.42 16.18 23.92
C ARG A 585 33.62 16.50 22.67
N LEU A 586 33.86 15.77 21.58
CA LEU A 586 33.11 15.93 20.34
C LEU A 586 31.63 15.54 20.50
N THR A 587 31.32 14.49 21.28
CA THR A 587 29.95 14.15 21.66
C THR A 587 29.27 15.27 22.45
N THR A 588 29.97 15.92 23.37
CA THR A 588 29.43 17.06 24.13
C THR A 588 29.17 18.25 23.20
N ALA A 589 30.09 18.55 22.29
CA ALA A 589 29.90 19.59 21.28
C ALA A 589 28.71 19.30 20.36
N ALA A 590 28.54 18.04 19.93
CA ALA A 590 27.38 17.59 19.17
C ALA A 590 26.05 17.85 19.91
N LYS A 591 25.99 17.53 21.21
CA LYS A 591 24.80 17.84 22.04
C LYS A 591 24.53 19.34 22.09
N GLY A 592 25.57 20.15 22.32
CA GLY A 592 25.45 21.62 22.34
C GLY A 592 24.98 22.20 21.01
N ALA A 593 25.52 21.68 19.90
CA ALA A 593 25.10 22.05 18.55
C ALA A 593 23.62 21.71 18.28
N VAL A 594 23.14 20.55 18.75
CA VAL A 594 21.71 20.21 18.65
C VAL A 594 20.86 21.18 19.45
N GLU A 595 21.23 21.53 20.69
CA GLU A 595 20.43 22.49 21.47
C GLU A 595 20.40 23.88 20.84
N ALA A 596 21.52 24.33 20.25
CA ALA A 596 21.59 25.60 19.53
C ALA A 596 20.67 25.61 18.29
N ALA A 597 20.67 24.52 17.50
CA ALA A 597 19.76 24.38 16.36
C ALA A 597 18.29 24.29 16.81
N MET A 598 18.01 23.56 17.90
CA MET A 598 16.68 23.44 18.47
C MET A 598 16.13 24.76 19.00
N ALA A 599 16.96 25.68 19.50
CA ALA A 599 16.51 26.99 19.94
C ALA A 599 15.86 27.78 18.79
N ALA A 600 16.58 27.93 17.68
CA ALA A 600 16.05 28.59 16.48
C ALA A 600 14.80 27.88 15.92
N TRP A 601 14.80 26.54 15.95
CA TRP A 601 13.65 25.76 15.51
C TRP A 601 12.42 25.97 16.40
N ARG A 602 12.58 26.00 17.73
CA ARG A 602 11.48 26.25 18.68
C ARG A 602 10.87 27.63 18.44
N ASP A 603 11.68 28.67 18.29
CA ASP A 603 11.19 30.03 18.03
C ASP A 603 10.40 30.13 16.72
N ASN A 604 10.81 29.38 15.70
CA ASN A 604 10.09 29.32 14.42
C ASN A 604 8.77 28.54 14.54
N MET A 605 8.78 27.41 15.25
CA MET A 605 7.59 26.59 15.45
C MET A 605 6.56 27.28 16.32
N ASP A 606 7.01 28.00 17.36
CA ASP A 606 6.15 28.75 18.24
C ASP A 606 5.41 29.85 17.48
N ARG A 607 6.12 30.68 16.71
CA ARG A 607 5.52 31.70 15.85
C ARG A 607 4.55 31.10 14.83
N TRP A 608 4.96 30.03 14.14
CA TRP A 608 4.11 29.36 13.16
C TRP A 608 2.83 28.78 13.78
N ALA A 609 2.95 28.14 14.95
CA ALA A 609 1.81 27.56 15.65
C ALA A 609 0.82 28.67 16.05
N HIS A 610 1.30 29.75 16.66
CA HIS A 610 0.46 30.88 17.05
C HIS A 610 -0.20 31.55 15.83
N ASP A 611 0.52 31.74 14.73
CA ASP A 611 -0.04 32.33 13.50
C ASP A 611 -1.15 31.48 12.88
N ASN A 612 -1.04 30.15 12.95
CA ASN A 612 -2.07 29.24 12.44
C ASN A 612 -3.22 29.01 13.44
N MET A 613 -3.06 29.40 14.71
CA MET A 613 -4.07 29.24 15.75
C MET A 613 -4.78 30.53 16.17
N ARG A 614 -4.53 31.64 15.45
CA ARG A 614 -5.20 32.94 15.70
C ARG A 614 -6.73 32.88 15.75
N HIS A 615 -7.34 31.86 15.17
CA HIS A 615 -8.80 31.66 15.14
C HIS A 615 -9.29 30.39 15.85
N ALA A 616 -8.41 29.68 16.56
CA ALA A 616 -8.79 28.48 17.29
C ALA A 616 -9.64 28.84 18.52
N THR A 617 -10.67 28.02 18.78
CA THR A 617 -11.50 28.13 19.99
C THR A 617 -11.20 26.97 20.94
N PRO A 618 -11.51 27.06 22.25
CA PRO A 618 -11.25 25.96 23.18
C PRO A 618 -11.92 24.63 22.77
N ARG A 619 -13.02 24.69 22.01
CA ARG A 619 -13.71 23.50 21.46
C ARG A 619 -13.02 22.88 20.25
N THR A 620 -12.26 23.68 19.49
CA THR A 620 -11.66 23.26 18.22
C THR A 620 -10.14 23.09 18.32
N VAL A 621 -9.51 23.61 19.38
CA VAL A 621 -8.05 23.63 19.55
C VAL A 621 -7.42 22.24 19.45
N LYS A 622 -8.04 21.20 20.03
CA LYS A 622 -7.51 19.83 19.93
C LYS A 622 -7.51 19.29 18.50
N ALA A 623 -8.55 19.60 17.72
CA ALA A 623 -8.63 19.22 16.31
C ALA A 623 -7.66 20.06 15.45
N PHE A 624 -7.53 21.35 15.72
CA PHE A 624 -6.57 22.22 15.04
C PHE A 624 -5.12 21.81 15.34
N VAL A 625 -4.77 21.54 16.59
CA VAL A 625 -3.46 21.03 17.01
C VAL A 625 -3.16 19.67 16.40
N ALA A 626 -4.14 18.76 16.34
CA ALA A 626 -3.99 17.50 15.63
C ALA A 626 -3.74 17.68 14.12
N ASN A 627 -4.38 18.69 13.50
CA ASN A 627 -4.21 19.01 12.08
C ASN A 627 -2.91 19.78 11.77
N LEU A 628 -2.38 20.57 12.71
CA LEU A 628 -1.04 21.18 12.65
C LEU A 628 0.07 20.12 12.61
N GLY A 629 -0.23 18.89 13.08
CA GLY A 629 0.57 17.68 12.90
C GLY A 629 1.06 17.46 11.45
N ASN A 630 0.33 17.99 10.46
CA ASN A 630 0.57 17.77 9.03
C ASN A 630 1.50 18.83 8.37
N GLY A 631 1.93 19.87 9.08
CA GLY A 631 2.81 20.93 8.56
C GLY A 631 4.26 20.47 8.42
N GLY A 632 4.84 20.63 7.22
CA GLY A 632 6.15 20.10 6.80
C GLY A 632 7.40 20.76 7.41
N TYR A 633 7.36 21.24 8.65
CA TYR A 633 8.53 21.78 9.32
C TYR A 633 9.24 20.71 10.14
N THR A 634 10.35 20.22 9.60
CA THR A 634 11.29 19.32 10.28
C THR A 634 12.61 20.04 10.46
N LEU A 635 13.28 19.85 11.61
CA LEU A 635 14.65 20.33 11.77
C LEU A 635 15.51 19.61 10.73
N ARG A 636 16.19 20.36 9.85
CA ARG A 636 16.99 19.71 8.81
C ARG A 636 18.21 19.04 9.44
N ALA A 637 18.57 17.86 8.91
CA ALA A 637 19.70 17.09 9.42
C ALA A 637 21.05 17.84 9.34
N ASP A 638 21.17 18.81 8.43
CA ASP A 638 22.36 19.65 8.24
C ASP A 638 22.43 20.88 9.15
N GLU A 639 21.38 21.19 9.93
CA GLU A 639 21.37 22.39 10.79
C GLU A 639 22.30 22.28 12.01
N ALA A 640 22.32 21.13 12.69
CA ALA A 640 23.21 20.93 13.83
C ALA A 640 24.71 20.90 13.42
N PRO A 641 25.12 20.20 12.35
CA PRO A 641 26.51 20.25 11.85
C PRO A 641 26.98 21.65 11.42
N ARG A 642 26.06 22.56 11.03
CA ARG A 642 26.40 23.95 10.67
C ARG A 642 26.58 24.89 11.85
N GLN A 643 26.25 24.44 13.07
CA GLN A 643 26.37 25.30 14.24
C GLN A 643 27.85 25.61 14.55
N PRO A 644 28.19 26.86 14.91
CA PRO A 644 29.56 27.25 15.25
C PRO A 644 30.18 26.37 16.34
N LEU A 645 29.37 25.88 17.30
CA LEU A 645 29.82 24.99 18.37
C LEU A 645 30.43 23.68 17.83
N TRP A 646 29.89 23.14 16.74
CA TRP A 646 30.41 21.93 16.13
C TRP A 646 31.73 22.20 15.39
N THR A 647 31.76 23.23 14.55
CA THR A 647 32.95 23.56 13.76
C THR A 647 34.12 23.98 14.64
N GLN A 648 33.89 24.80 15.66
CA GLN A 648 34.91 25.20 16.62
C GLN A 648 35.45 24.01 17.43
N ALA A 649 34.59 23.04 17.78
CA ALA A 649 35.03 21.84 18.48
C ALA A 649 35.91 20.96 17.59
N LEU A 650 35.58 20.82 16.30
CA LEU A 650 36.45 20.15 15.33
C LEU A 650 37.81 20.86 15.21
N ASP A 651 37.82 22.19 15.12
CA ASP A 651 39.05 22.96 15.00
C ASP A 651 39.95 22.84 16.23
N ALA A 652 39.36 22.85 17.43
CA ALA A 652 40.08 22.75 18.69
C ALA A 652 40.59 21.33 19.03
N LEU A 653 39.85 20.29 18.62
CA LEU A 653 40.15 18.90 19.01
C LEU A 653 41.02 18.16 17.99
N LEU A 654 40.98 18.56 16.72
CA LEU A 654 41.70 17.88 15.65
C LEU A 654 43.07 18.51 15.43
N SER A 655 44.10 17.69 15.24
CA SER A 655 45.41 18.16 14.77
C SER A 655 45.33 18.70 13.32
N PRO A 656 46.31 19.50 12.85
CA PRO A 656 46.33 19.97 11.46
C PRO A 656 46.22 18.84 10.43
N GLY A 657 46.90 17.70 10.66
CA GLY A 657 46.81 16.52 9.79
C GLY A 657 45.43 15.88 9.80
N GLN A 658 44.79 15.77 10.97
CA GLN A 658 43.42 15.24 11.08
C GLN A 658 42.39 16.18 10.44
N ARG A 659 42.55 17.51 10.54
CA ARG A 659 41.68 18.47 9.85
C ARG A 659 41.78 18.34 8.34
N ALA A 660 43.00 18.23 7.80
CA ALA A 660 43.21 18.02 6.38
C ALA A 660 42.59 16.69 5.90
N ALA A 661 42.77 15.61 6.67
CA ALA A 661 42.15 14.32 6.38
C ALA A 661 40.61 14.37 6.44
N TRP A 662 40.04 15.03 7.47
CA TRP A 662 38.60 15.19 7.60
C TRP A 662 38.01 15.97 6.44
N LYS A 663 38.62 17.11 6.10
CA LYS A 663 38.22 17.95 4.96
C LYS A 663 38.23 17.14 3.65
N LYS A 664 39.30 16.40 3.40
CA LYS A 664 39.41 15.53 2.21
C LYS A 664 38.28 14.49 2.17
N ILE A 665 38.01 13.82 3.28
CA ILE A 665 36.92 12.81 3.36
C ILE A 665 35.55 13.45 3.12
N THR A 666 35.30 14.64 3.67
CA THR A 666 34.03 15.35 3.46
C THR A 666 33.87 15.81 2.00
N GLU A 667 34.95 16.30 1.37
CA GLU A 667 34.95 16.69 -0.05
C GLU A 667 34.72 15.46 -0.96
N GLU A 668 35.40 14.34 -0.71
CA GLU A 668 35.19 13.08 -1.44
C GLU A 668 33.76 12.53 -1.31
N ARG A 669 33.07 12.82 -0.20
CA ARG A 669 31.66 12.45 0.00
C ARG A 669 30.72 13.40 -0.72
N GLU A 670 30.99 14.69 -0.67
CA GLU A 670 30.23 15.69 -1.41
C GLU A 670 30.34 15.47 -2.91
N ASP A 671 31.54 15.23 -3.45
CA ASP A 671 31.74 14.94 -4.87
C ASP A 671 31.01 13.67 -5.32
N TYR A 672 31.03 12.62 -4.52
CA TYR A 672 30.26 11.40 -4.81
C TYR A 672 28.76 11.65 -4.79
N ARG A 673 28.26 12.44 -3.83
CA ARG A 673 26.85 12.82 -3.74
C ARG A 673 26.41 13.66 -4.95
N VAL A 674 27.23 14.62 -5.38
CA VAL A 674 27.01 15.41 -6.60
C VAL A 674 26.96 14.50 -7.82
N GLY A 675 27.90 13.57 -7.96
CA GLY A 675 27.90 12.58 -9.04
C GLY A 675 26.65 11.69 -9.04
N ALA A 676 26.23 11.24 -7.86
CA ALA A 676 25.01 10.43 -7.69
C ALA A 676 23.73 11.22 -8.06
N MET A 677 23.66 12.52 -7.75
CA MET A 677 22.55 13.36 -8.19
C MET A 677 22.57 13.60 -9.70
N ALA A 678 23.77 13.85 -10.26
CA ALA A 678 23.93 14.09 -11.69
C ALA A 678 23.57 12.87 -12.55
N VAL A 679 23.95 11.67 -12.09
CA VAL A 679 23.62 10.43 -12.80
C VAL A 679 22.12 10.16 -12.80
N MET A 680 21.37 10.56 -11.76
CA MET A 680 19.90 10.44 -11.77
C MET A 680 19.22 11.39 -12.74
N THR A 681 19.66 12.66 -12.78
CA THR A 681 19.16 13.62 -13.78
C THR A 681 19.43 13.11 -15.20
N THR A 682 20.65 12.59 -15.43
CA THR A 682 21.05 12.05 -16.73
C THR A 682 20.30 10.76 -17.06
N LEU A 683 20.03 9.90 -16.08
CA LEU A 683 19.22 8.70 -16.22
C LEU A 683 17.80 9.01 -16.66
N GLU A 684 17.16 10.03 -16.10
CA GLU A 684 15.81 10.40 -16.53
C GLU A 684 15.83 10.92 -17.97
N LEU A 685 16.85 11.70 -18.37
CA LEU A 685 17.00 12.12 -19.76
C LEU A 685 17.28 10.92 -20.69
N ASP A 686 18.12 9.97 -20.27
CA ASP A 686 18.39 8.71 -20.99
C ASP A 686 17.11 7.91 -21.19
N ARG A 687 16.28 7.81 -20.15
CA ARG A 687 14.99 7.14 -20.22
C ARG A 687 14.06 7.78 -21.26
N ARG A 688 14.03 9.11 -21.34
CA ARG A 688 13.16 9.87 -22.26
C ARG A 688 13.70 10.00 -23.69
N ARG A 689 15.03 9.94 -23.88
CA ARG A 689 15.70 10.26 -25.16
C ARG A 689 16.57 9.14 -25.70
N LYS A 690 16.66 8.01 -24.99
CA LYS A 690 17.46 6.82 -25.34
C LYS A 690 18.90 7.20 -25.69
N LEU A 691 19.61 7.78 -24.73
CA LEU A 691 20.98 8.23 -24.91
C LEU A 691 21.93 7.03 -25.09
N ASN A 692 22.94 7.20 -25.94
CA ASN A 692 24.05 6.25 -25.99
C ASN A 692 25.04 6.49 -24.82
N GLY A 693 26.04 5.60 -24.68
CA GLY A 693 27.00 5.68 -23.57
C GLY A 693 27.85 6.96 -23.54
N ASP A 694 28.28 7.46 -24.69
CA ASP A 694 29.06 8.71 -24.79
C ASP A 694 28.21 9.93 -24.42
N GLN A 695 27.00 10.00 -24.97
CA GLN A 695 26.05 11.07 -24.66
C GLN A 695 25.74 11.13 -23.17
N PHE A 696 25.47 9.96 -22.57
CA PHE A 696 25.22 9.83 -21.15
C PHE A 696 26.38 10.39 -20.32
N ALA A 697 27.61 9.92 -20.57
CA ALA A 697 28.78 10.34 -19.79
C ALA A 697 29.08 11.85 -19.93
N ARG A 698 28.91 12.42 -21.13
CA ARG A 698 29.14 13.84 -21.38
C ARG A 698 28.09 14.72 -20.71
N ILE A 699 26.81 14.31 -20.74
CA ILE A 699 25.71 15.03 -20.08
C ILE A 699 25.85 14.93 -18.56
N GLU A 700 26.20 13.76 -18.02
CA GLU A 700 26.46 13.57 -16.57
C GLU A 700 27.49 14.58 -16.07
N LYS A 701 28.59 14.79 -16.83
CA LYS A 701 29.63 15.75 -16.48
C LYS A 701 29.12 17.20 -16.48
N LEU A 702 28.33 17.60 -17.47
CA LEU A 702 27.75 18.95 -17.53
C LEU A 702 26.80 19.18 -16.36
N VAL A 703 25.92 18.22 -16.10
CA VAL A 703 24.96 18.28 -14.99
C VAL A 703 25.67 18.32 -13.64
N ALA A 704 26.71 17.50 -13.43
CA ALA A 704 27.50 17.51 -12.20
C ALA A 704 28.15 18.88 -11.94
N SER A 705 28.58 19.59 -13.00
CA SER A 705 29.12 20.94 -12.88
C SER A 705 28.06 21.93 -12.37
N VAL A 706 26.86 21.89 -12.97
CA VAL A 706 25.74 22.75 -12.55
C VAL A 706 25.34 22.45 -11.11
N ILE A 707 25.21 21.17 -10.75
CA ILE A 707 24.86 20.79 -9.38
C ILE A 707 25.93 21.28 -8.41
N ARG A 708 27.22 21.09 -8.69
CA ARG A 708 28.29 21.58 -7.79
C ARG A 708 28.22 23.09 -7.55
N GLU A 709 27.91 23.86 -8.58
CA GLU A 709 27.80 25.32 -8.49
C GLU A 709 26.54 25.78 -7.74
N HIS A 710 25.42 25.08 -7.92
CA HIS A 710 24.09 25.49 -7.46
C HIS A 710 23.50 24.67 -6.31
N LEU A 711 24.17 23.62 -5.82
CA LEU A 711 23.60 22.68 -4.83
C LEU A 711 23.02 23.38 -3.59
N PRO A 712 23.68 24.38 -2.96
CA PRO A 712 23.11 25.07 -1.81
C PRO A 712 21.78 25.78 -2.13
N ASP A 713 21.67 26.34 -3.32
CA ASP A 713 20.49 27.09 -3.78
C ASP A 713 19.35 26.12 -4.14
N ILE A 714 19.69 24.97 -4.73
CA ILE A 714 18.77 23.87 -5.01
C ILE A 714 18.20 23.27 -3.72
N GLU A 715 19.04 22.95 -2.74
CA GLU A 715 18.58 22.38 -1.47
C GLU A 715 17.81 23.38 -0.61
N ARG A 716 17.98 24.68 -0.86
CA ARG A 716 17.17 25.73 -0.23
C ARG A 716 15.81 25.88 -0.91
N SER A 717 15.75 25.83 -2.24
CA SER A 717 14.49 25.89 -2.99
C SER A 717 13.63 24.63 -2.81
N ARG A 718 14.26 23.47 -2.54
CA ARG A 718 13.61 22.15 -2.41
C ARG A 718 13.83 21.52 -1.03
N SER A 719 13.48 22.26 0.03
CA SER A 719 13.74 21.87 1.42
C SER A 719 12.96 20.64 1.93
N SER A 720 11.88 20.22 1.27
CA SER A 720 10.94 19.22 1.80
C SER A 720 10.99 17.84 1.13
N SER A 721 11.76 17.64 0.06
CA SER A 721 11.84 16.34 -0.63
C SER A 721 13.13 16.24 -1.44
N PRO A 722 13.79 15.06 -1.50
CA PRO A 722 14.96 14.83 -2.35
C PRO A 722 14.58 15.02 -3.83
N TRP A 723 14.92 16.20 -4.36
CA TRP A 723 14.52 16.64 -5.70
C TRP A 723 15.01 15.71 -6.82
N HIS A 724 16.17 15.07 -6.63
CA HIS A 724 16.77 14.13 -7.57
C HIS A 724 16.11 12.74 -7.55
N LEU A 725 15.24 12.48 -6.56
CA LEU A 725 14.46 11.25 -6.43
C LEU A 725 12.97 11.44 -6.77
N SER A 726 12.65 12.48 -7.54
CA SER A 726 11.30 12.71 -8.03
C SER A 726 11.30 13.07 -9.50
N TYR A 727 10.41 12.41 -10.25
CA TYR A 727 10.12 12.69 -11.65
C TYR A 727 9.97 14.19 -11.94
N TYR A 728 9.24 14.90 -11.09
CA TYR A 728 8.89 16.30 -11.31
C TYR A 728 10.07 17.26 -11.26
N SER A 729 11.13 16.95 -10.51
CA SER A 729 12.24 17.89 -10.26
C SER A 729 13.61 17.36 -10.65
N CYS A 730 13.74 16.08 -11.01
CA CYS A 730 15.05 15.49 -11.31
C CYS A 730 15.72 16.09 -12.55
N LEU A 731 14.97 16.59 -13.54
CA LEU A 731 15.52 17.25 -14.74
C LEU A 731 15.93 18.70 -14.53
N MET A 732 15.59 19.31 -13.39
CA MET A 732 15.83 20.74 -13.12
C MET A 732 17.29 21.19 -13.37
N PRO A 733 18.34 20.44 -13.00
CA PRO A 733 19.72 20.87 -13.29
C PRO A 733 20.04 21.05 -14.78
N LEU A 734 19.28 20.44 -15.70
CA LEU A 734 19.49 20.64 -17.14
C LEU A 734 19.23 22.08 -17.58
N ALA A 735 18.37 22.83 -16.87
CA ALA A 735 18.12 24.23 -17.16
C ALA A 735 19.35 25.13 -16.92
N GLY A 736 20.28 24.70 -16.06
CA GLY A 736 21.55 25.40 -15.85
C GLY A 736 22.67 24.99 -16.81
N VAL A 737 22.46 23.99 -17.67
CA VAL A 737 23.45 23.58 -18.67
C VAL A 737 23.38 24.53 -19.86
N GLU A 738 24.52 24.99 -20.37
CA GLU A 738 24.56 25.83 -21.57
C GLU A 738 23.89 25.13 -22.76
N GLU A 739 22.94 25.81 -23.39
CA GLU A 739 22.16 25.28 -24.53
C GLU A 739 23.07 24.72 -25.64
N LYS A 740 24.11 25.48 -25.98
CA LYS A 740 25.10 25.11 -27.02
C LYS A 740 25.84 23.82 -26.66
N ALA A 741 26.15 23.60 -25.39
CA ALA A 741 26.85 22.41 -24.93
C ALA A 741 25.95 21.17 -25.01
N LEU A 742 24.69 21.29 -24.58
CA LEU A 742 23.72 20.20 -24.64
C LEU A 742 23.36 19.83 -26.09
N ARG A 743 23.15 20.84 -26.95
CA ARG A 743 22.88 20.67 -28.39
C ARG A 743 24.04 20.02 -29.15
N ALA A 744 25.29 20.19 -28.69
CA ALA A 744 26.46 19.54 -29.29
C ALA A 744 26.60 18.06 -28.91
N ILE A 745 25.80 17.55 -27.97
CA ILE A 745 25.80 16.14 -27.53
C ILE A 745 24.58 15.40 -28.10
N LEU A 746 23.41 16.04 -28.08
CA LEU A 746 22.16 15.46 -28.58
C LEU A 746 22.12 15.47 -30.11
N THR A 747 21.47 14.46 -30.70
CA THR A 747 21.12 14.52 -32.13
C THR A 747 20.12 15.65 -32.39
N ALA A 748 19.99 16.09 -33.64
CA ALA A 748 19.03 17.14 -34.00
C ALA A 748 17.59 16.79 -33.57
N LYS A 749 17.22 15.51 -33.68
CA LYS A 749 15.91 15.00 -33.25
C LYS A 749 15.76 15.00 -31.74
N GLN A 750 16.73 14.45 -31.00
CA GLN A 750 16.74 14.46 -29.54
C GLN A 750 16.68 15.89 -28.98
N TRP A 751 17.38 16.83 -29.62
CA TRP A 751 17.33 18.25 -29.28
C TRP A 751 15.93 18.84 -29.45
N GLN A 752 15.29 18.59 -30.59
CA GLN A 752 13.91 19.03 -30.83
C GLN A 752 12.95 18.45 -29.78
N ASP A 753 13.06 17.17 -29.46
CA ASP A 753 12.19 16.51 -28.47
C ASP A 753 12.45 16.98 -27.04
N TYR A 754 13.68 17.33 -26.72
CA TYR A 754 14.04 17.98 -25.46
C TYR A 754 13.35 19.35 -25.35
N GLN A 755 13.46 20.18 -26.39
CA GLN A 755 12.83 21.52 -26.41
C GLN A 755 11.31 21.43 -26.28
N GLN A 756 10.67 20.49 -26.97
CA GLN A 756 9.21 20.39 -27.02
C GLN A 756 8.59 19.76 -25.77
N ASN A 757 9.30 18.84 -25.09
CA ASN A 757 8.67 18.00 -24.07
C ASN A 757 9.39 17.97 -22.70
N ASP A 758 10.67 18.35 -22.60
CA ASP A 758 11.43 18.25 -21.35
C ASP A 758 11.89 19.61 -20.80
N MET A 759 12.11 20.59 -21.68
CA MET A 759 12.63 21.90 -21.30
C MET A 759 11.73 22.60 -20.27
N ASP A 760 10.41 22.51 -20.44
CA ASP A 760 9.44 23.07 -19.49
C ASP A 760 9.53 22.40 -18.11
N ASP A 761 9.73 21.08 -18.05
CA ASP A 761 9.92 20.35 -16.79
C ASP A 761 11.24 20.76 -16.11
N ALA A 762 12.32 20.97 -16.89
CA ALA A 762 13.60 21.44 -16.38
C ALA A 762 13.51 22.90 -15.85
N GLN A 763 12.83 23.78 -16.58
CA GLN A 763 12.72 25.20 -16.23
C GLN A 763 11.75 25.48 -15.08
N ARG A 764 10.74 24.62 -14.87
CA ARG A 764 9.65 24.81 -13.90
C ARG A 764 10.12 25.28 -12.52
N TYR A 765 11.26 24.79 -12.05
CA TYR A 765 11.80 25.12 -10.73
C TYR A 765 13.09 25.95 -10.76
N TRP A 766 13.67 26.17 -11.93
CA TRP A 766 14.98 26.80 -12.07
C TRP A 766 14.98 28.27 -11.63
N GLN A 767 13.91 29.01 -11.93
CA GLN A 767 13.77 30.41 -11.52
C GLN A 767 13.89 30.60 -9.99
N SER A 768 13.38 29.64 -9.20
CA SER A 768 13.53 29.67 -7.74
C SER A 768 14.99 29.47 -7.32
N VAL A 769 15.72 28.59 -8.00
CA VAL A 769 17.16 28.36 -7.75
C VAL A 769 17.96 29.64 -8.05
N GLU A 770 17.68 30.30 -9.17
CA GLU A 770 18.35 31.56 -9.52
C GLU A 770 18.04 32.68 -8.52
N MET A 771 16.79 32.77 -8.05
CA MET A 771 16.40 33.72 -7.01
C MET A 771 17.19 33.49 -5.71
N TRP A 772 17.27 32.24 -5.24
CA TRP A 772 18.03 31.91 -4.02
C TRP A 772 19.53 32.15 -4.20
N ARG A 773 20.08 31.89 -5.39
CA ARG A 773 21.47 32.22 -5.72
C ARG A 773 21.73 33.72 -5.65
N LYS A 774 20.84 34.54 -6.22
CA LYS A 774 20.93 36.01 -6.13
C LYS A 774 20.89 36.47 -4.67
N MET A 775 19.97 35.95 -3.86
CA MET A 775 19.90 36.26 -2.42
C MET A 775 21.18 35.86 -1.66
N ARG A 776 21.81 34.73 -2.03
CA ARG A 776 23.03 34.26 -1.39
C ARG A 776 24.25 35.10 -1.76
N LEU A 777 24.34 35.55 -3.01
CA LEU A 777 25.47 36.34 -3.51
C LEU A 777 25.32 37.84 -3.18
N ASN A 778 24.09 38.36 -3.18
CA ASN A 778 23.76 39.77 -2.93
C ASN A 778 22.72 39.90 -1.79
N PRO A 779 23.05 39.57 -0.54
CA PRO A 779 22.09 39.63 0.57
C PRO A 779 21.58 41.07 0.84
N GLU A 780 22.35 42.10 0.51
CA GLU A 780 22.00 43.50 0.76
C GLU A 780 20.88 44.04 -0.14
N GLU A 781 20.70 43.49 -1.34
CA GLU A 781 19.63 43.92 -2.27
C GLU A 781 18.24 43.44 -1.84
N PHE A 782 18.16 42.43 -0.96
CA PHE A 782 16.89 41.83 -0.51
C PHE A 782 16.46 42.25 0.91
N ILE A 783 17.28 43.06 1.58
CA ILE A 783 17.01 43.61 2.93
C ILE A 783 16.32 44.99 2.85
N ARG A 784 16.18 45.56 1.63
CA ARG A 784 15.31 46.71 1.34
C ARG A 784 13.97 46.23 0.82
#